data_AF-A0A925KD00-F1
#
_entry.id   AF-A0A925KD00-F1
#
_cell.length_a   1.000
_cell.length_b   1.000
_cell.length_c   1.000
_cell.angle_alpha   90.00
_cell.angle_beta   90.00
_cell.angle_gamma   90.00
#
_symmetry.space_group_name_H-M   'P 1'
#
loop_
_entity.id
_entity.type
_entity.pdbx_description
1 polymer ?
#
loop_
_entity_poly.entity_id
_entity_poly.type
_entity_poly.pdbx_seq_one_letter_code
_entity_poly.pdbx_strand_id
1 'polypeptide(L)'
;MNAPATRQDNPFHAGELAVQQRLGIAERMLEIGQRVVRTHLPEQHREFYAQLPFVMVGSVDGQQRPWASVLVGEQGFIQSPHERQLNFAARPVPGDPLAEGLKPGAPLGFLGIELHTRRRNRVNGQVRDVSDQGFSVDVAQTVGNCPQYIQGREMDWVRDSRDLQPRSREALSALDAPARQLISQADTLFIASHAPGAGADVSHRGGRSGFVHIEDDHTFLVPDFTGNFLFMTLGNLALDPRAGVLFIDFESGDLLTLTGRAEVVWDGELLKSIEAFEGAERAWRFHVESGWRLRAALPLRWRFREWSPNSLITGTWEEAAARLEAERLAQTWRPYRVTRLVDESRVIRSFRLQPADGHALPPFKAGQHLPIRLQPVEGQPPILRNYTISSAPGEDSLRLSIKRDGLASGHLHDRLSVGDVIEALGPRGQFTLDATAHRPAVLIGAGVGITPMISFLRHIVAEGFRHRRTRTTHVIQIAHDAEVRAFAAELQSLAGRANGAVRVHAVLSDGGAGASKGPLTIDLLKSLLPFDDHEFFLCGPGGFMQSLYDGLRDLGVRDERIQAEAFGPGALKRRIEGAAATEFTPAPAPAAKQATVVFTRSGEASVWSPEHGSLLEFAEGKGLSPPFSCRAGNCGTCLTRIQSGRVRYASPPAWRAGANEALLCCTVPAEGGGEHLELDL
;
A
#
# COMPACT_ATOMS: atom_id res chain seq x y z
N MET A 1 37.72 8.39 6.03
CA MET A 1 37.47 7.15 6.80
C MET A 1 37.21 7.59 8.23
N ASN A 2 35.94 7.73 8.61
CA ASN A 2 35.57 8.15 9.96
C ASN A 2 35.57 6.91 10.87
N ALA A 3 36.13 7.06 12.06
CA ALA A 3 36.19 6.01 13.07
C ALA A 3 34.78 5.48 13.42
N PRO A 4 34.63 4.19 13.76
CA PRO A 4 33.34 3.66 14.17
C PRO A 4 32.90 4.34 15.46
N ALA A 5 31.68 4.92 15.45
CA ALA A 5 31.06 5.50 16.62
C ALA A 5 30.99 4.46 17.75
N THR A 6 31.50 4.80 18.92
CA THR A 6 31.35 3.97 20.13
C THR A 6 29.89 4.02 20.60
N ARG A 7 29.48 3.01 21.39
CA ARG A 7 28.11 2.79 21.90
C ARG A 7 27.48 3.99 22.66
N GLN A 8 28.23 5.07 22.89
CA GLN A 8 27.75 6.27 23.58
C GLN A 8 26.98 7.25 22.68
N ASP A 9 27.11 7.20 21.35
CA ASP A 9 26.47 8.18 20.45
C ASP A 9 25.23 7.65 19.70
N ASN A 10 25.01 6.33 19.69
CA ASN A 10 23.87 5.72 19.00
C ASN A 10 22.91 5.08 20.00
N PRO A 11 21.67 5.59 20.16
CA PRO A 11 20.71 5.08 21.12
C PRO A 11 20.07 3.75 20.71
N PHE A 12 20.31 3.28 19.48
CA PHE A 12 19.75 2.05 18.94
C PHE A 12 20.72 0.88 19.11
N HIS A 13 20.17 -0.30 19.41
CA HIS A 13 20.96 -1.53 19.42
C HIS A 13 21.05 -2.16 18.02
N ALA A 14 21.91 -3.17 17.86
CA ALA A 14 22.25 -3.76 16.57
C ALA A 14 21.04 -4.25 15.75
N GLY A 15 19.99 -4.74 16.42
CA GLY A 15 18.79 -5.25 15.76
C GLY A 15 17.92 -4.14 15.18
N GLU A 16 17.69 -3.06 15.94
CA GLU A 16 16.98 -1.87 15.45
C GLU A 16 17.70 -1.26 14.25
N LEU A 17 19.03 -1.14 14.33
CA LEU A 17 19.86 -0.63 13.24
C LEU A 17 19.76 -1.51 11.99
N ALA A 18 19.79 -2.84 12.14
CA ALA A 18 19.64 -3.76 11.01
C ALA A 18 18.29 -3.58 10.31
N VAL A 19 17.20 -3.41 11.07
CA VAL A 19 15.87 -3.14 10.51
C VAL A 19 15.83 -1.79 9.82
N GLN A 20 16.35 -0.74 10.45
CA GLN A 20 16.37 0.61 9.89
C GLN A 20 17.24 0.70 8.61
N GLN A 21 18.35 -0.04 8.55
CA GLN A 21 19.21 -0.15 7.37
C GLN A 21 18.49 -0.89 6.24
N ARG A 22 17.81 -2.00 6.55
CA ARG A 22 17.00 -2.74 5.57
C ARG A 22 15.94 -1.84 4.91
N LEU A 23 15.40 -0.89 5.67
CA LEU A 23 14.40 0.06 5.19
C LEU A 23 14.99 1.37 4.62
N GLY A 24 16.32 1.52 4.61
CA GLY A 24 16.98 2.72 4.07
C GLY A 24 16.74 4.00 4.88
N ILE A 25 16.42 3.89 6.17
CA ILE A 25 16.07 5.04 7.03
C ILE A 25 17.01 5.25 8.22
N ALA A 26 18.09 4.47 8.33
CA ALA A 26 18.98 4.48 9.50
C ALA A 26 19.57 5.86 9.84
N GLU A 27 20.03 6.61 8.84
CA GLU A 27 20.61 7.96 9.06
C GLU A 27 19.57 8.93 9.64
N ARG A 28 18.37 8.96 9.04
CA ARG A 28 17.24 9.76 9.54
C ARG A 28 16.85 9.37 10.96
N MET A 29 16.84 8.07 11.25
CA MET A 29 16.45 7.58 12.57
C MET A 29 17.48 7.89 13.64
N LEU A 30 18.78 7.91 13.32
CA LEU A 30 19.83 8.29 14.26
C LEU A 30 19.60 9.69 14.86
N GLU A 31 19.32 10.69 14.01
CA GLU A 31 19.04 12.06 14.44
C GLU A 31 17.79 12.15 15.35
N ILE A 32 16.75 11.40 15.00
CA ILE A 32 15.50 11.33 15.79
C ILE A 32 15.78 10.65 17.13
N GLY A 33 16.44 9.49 17.11
CA GLY A 33 16.75 8.68 18.28
C GLY A 33 17.49 9.47 19.35
N GLN A 34 18.52 10.22 18.96
CA GLN A 34 19.32 11.04 19.89
C GLN A 34 18.49 12.10 20.62
N ARG A 35 17.34 12.52 20.07
CA ARG A 35 16.45 13.51 20.69
C ARG A 35 15.35 12.88 21.55
N VAL A 36 14.90 11.67 21.20
CA VAL A 36 13.69 11.06 21.79
C VAL A 36 13.98 9.94 22.79
N VAL A 37 15.12 9.26 22.66
CA VAL A 37 15.56 8.20 23.57
C VAL A 37 16.40 8.81 24.68
N ARG A 38 16.01 8.59 25.94
CA ARG A 38 16.67 9.20 27.11
C ARG A 38 17.10 8.14 28.11
N THR A 39 18.12 8.42 28.90
CA THR A 39 18.59 7.56 30.00
C THR A 39 17.99 7.92 31.35
N HIS A 40 17.01 8.82 31.37
CA HIS A 40 16.30 9.30 32.55
C HIS A 40 14.82 9.51 32.22
N LEU A 41 13.98 9.63 33.24
CA LEU A 41 12.57 9.97 33.20
C LEU A 41 12.40 11.50 33.24
N PRO A 42 11.92 12.13 32.16
CA PRO A 42 11.43 13.51 32.23
C PRO A 42 10.33 13.66 33.28
N GLU A 43 10.18 14.84 33.87
CA GLU A 43 9.17 15.10 34.92
C GLU A 43 7.77 14.66 34.50
N GLN A 44 7.38 15.02 33.28
CA GLN A 44 6.08 14.66 32.71
C GLN A 44 5.86 13.13 32.62
N HIS A 45 6.92 12.34 32.48
CA HIS A 45 6.85 10.87 32.50
C HIS A 45 6.71 10.37 33.94
N ARG A 46 7.42 10.97 34.91
CA ARG A 46 7.32 10.62 36.33
C ARG A 46 5.90 10.81 36.84
N GLU A 47 5.31 11.98 36.56
CA GLU A 47 3.91 12.29 36.88
C GLU A 47 2.94 11.30 36.20
N PHE A 48 3.18 11.00 34.92
CA PHE A 48 2.37 10.04 34.18
C PHE A 48 2.38 8.66 34.81
N TYR A 49 3.55 8.09 35.12
CA TYR A 49 3.60 6.77 35.74
C TYR A 49 2.90 6.76 37.11
N ALA A 50 3.01 7.84 37.90
CA ALA A 50 2.33 7.95 39.19
C ALA A 50 0.80 7.99 39.10
N GLN A 51 0.25 8.42 37.96
CA GLN A 51 -1.20 8.49 37.76
C GLN A 51 -1.81 7.16 37.29
N LEU A 52 -0.99 6.21 36.82
CA LEU A 52 -1.49 5.00 36.18
C LEU A 52 -2.11 4.04 37.21
N PRO A 53 -3.24 3.39 36.87
CA PRO A 53 -3.85 2.32 37.68
C PRO A 53 -3.36 0.93 37.27
N PHE A 54 -2.62 0.83 36.16
CA PHE A 54 -1.96 -0.39 35.72
C PHE A 54 -0.79 -0.06 34.79
N VAL A 55 0.12 -1.03 34.62
CA VAL A 55 1.26 -0.95 33.71
C VAL A 55 1.52 -2.31 33.09
N MET A 56 1.87 -2.33 31.80
CA MET A 56 2.32 -3.58 31.16
C MET A 56 3.79 -3.81 31.46
N VAL A 57 4.17 -5.06 31.65
CA VAL A 57 5.54 -5.47 31.98
C VAL A 57 6.01 -6.54 31.00
N GLY A 58 7.20 -6.35 30.44
CA GLY A 58 7.94 -7.34 29.69
C GLY A 58 9.05 -7.89 30.58
N SER A 59 9.07 -9.19 30.79
CA SER A 59 10.08 -9.89 31.59
C SER A 59 10.63 -11.10 30.86
N VAL A 60 11.73 -11.67 31.34
CA VAL A 60 12.23 -12.97 30.92
C VAL A 60 12.24 -13.94 32.10
N ASP A 61 11.83 -15.18 31.88
CA ASP A 61 11.87 -16.22 32.92
C ASP A 61 13.28 -16.83 33.08
N GLY A 62 13.41 -17.83 33.95
CA GLY A 62 14.68 -18.53 34.18
C GLY A 62 15.24 -19.25 32.94
N GLN A 63 14.41 -19.53 31.94
CA GLN A 63 14.79 -20.14 30.66
C GLN A 63 15.00 -19.08 29.55
N GLN A 64 15.03 -17.79 29.93
CA GLN A 64 15.15 -16.67 29.01
C GLN A 64 13.99 -16.58 28.01
N ARG A 65 12.80 -17.08 28.36
CA ARG A 65 11.58 -16.92 27.57
C ARG A 65 10.91 -15.60 27.93
N PRO A 66 10.62 -14.72 26.97
CA PRO A 66 9.92 -13.47 27.26
C PRO A 66 8.45 -13.69 27.60
N TRP A 67 7.95 -12.89 28.53
CA TRP A 67 6.55 -12.89 28.96
C TRP A 67 6.04 -11.45 29.02
N ALA A 68 4.83 -11.24 28.51
CA ALA A 68 4.09 -10.00 28.69
C ALA A 68 3.07 -10.20 29.82
N SER A 69 3.07 -9.27 30.76
CA SER A 69 2.29 -9.30 32.00
C SER A 69 1.72 -7.94 32.32
N VAL A 70 0.86 -7.86 33.35
CA VAL A 70 0.26 -6.62 33.82
C VAL A 70 0.40 -6.52 35.34
N LEU A 71 0.78 -5.34 35.81
CA LEU A 71 0.69 -4.95 37.21
C LEU A 71 -0.42 -3.93 37.38
N VAL A 72 -1.19 -4.07 38.45
CA VAL A 72 -2.28 -3.16 38.80
C VAL A 72 -2.07 -2.61 40.21
N GLY A 73 -2.58 -1.42 40.46
CA GLY A 73 -2.57 -0.80 41.77
C GLY A 73 -3.34 0.52 41.75
N GLU A 74 -3.64 1.05 42.93
CA GLU A 74 -4.24 2.38 43.04
C GLU A 74 -3.28 3.47 42.59
N GLN A 75 -3.82 4.65 42.27
CA GLN A 75 -3.00 5.80 41.89
C GLN A 75 -1.87 6.02 42.91
N GLY A 76 -0.65 6.19 42.42
CA GLY A 76 0.55 6.30 43.24
C GLY A 76 1.21 4.97 43.62
N PHE A 77 0.72 3.82 43.12
CA PHE A 77 1.43 2.54 43.29
C PHE A 77 2.76 2.51 42.52
N ILE A 78 2.91 3.35 41.50
CA ILE A 78 4.19 3.60 40.82
C ILE A 78 4.68 4.98 41.25
N GLN A 79 5.92 5.08 41.72
CA GLN A 79 6.51 6.36 42.14
C GLN A 79 7.92 6.50 41.61
N SER A 80 8.35 7.73 41.32
CA SER A 80 9.72 8.01 40.90
C SER A 80 10.40 8.88 41.96
N PRO A 81 11.24 8.34 42.85
CA PRO A 81 11.93 9.15 43.86
C PRO A 81 12.91 10.16 43.21
N HIS A 82 13.50 9.79 42.07
CA HIS A 82 14.27 10.68 41.20
C HIS A 82 14.24 10.17 39.75
N GLU A 83 14.74 10.97 38.80
CA GLU A 83 14.68 10.74 37.36
C GLU A 83 15.29 9.41 36.83
N ARG A 84 15.92 8.59 37.67
CA ARG A 84 16.56 7.33 37.26
C ARG A 84 16.03 6.09 37.99
N GLN A 85 14.94 6.25 38.74
CA GLN A 85 14.36 5.15 39.51
C GLN A 85 12.84 5.17 39.45
N LEU A 86 12.24 3.98 39.40
CA LEU A 86 10.83 3.72 39.65
C LEU A 86 10.67 2.73 40.81
N ASN A 87 9.71 2.99 41.68
CA ASN A 87 9.29 2.13 42.77
C ASN A 87 7.86 1.67 42.50
N PHE A 88 7.59 0.39 42.71
CA PHE A 88 6.31 -0.24 42.46
C PHE A 88 5.80 -0.89 43.74
N ALA A 89 4.71 -0.39 44.31
CA ALA A 89 3.96 -1.00 45.41
C ALA A 89 2.92 -2.00 44.85
N ALA A 90 3.38 -2.97 44.06
CA ALA A 90 2.53 -3.98 43.43
C ALA A 90 3.23 -5.35 43.41
N ARG A 91 2.42 -6.40 43.29
CA ARG A 91 2.88 -7.78 43.12
C ARG A 91 2.32 -8.37 41.83
N PRO A 92 3.04 -9.31 41.19
CA PRO A 92 2.48 -10.08 40.08
C PRO A 92 1.20 -10.80 40.49
N VAL A 93 0.27 -10.94 39.54
CA VAL A 93 -0.91 -11.81 39.71
C VAL A 93 -0.43 -13.23 40.03
N PRO A 94 -0.99 -13.91 41.05
CA PRO A 94 -0.64 -15.31 41.34
C PRO A 94 -0.79 -16.21 40.11
N GLY A 95 0.30 -16.86 39.70
CA GLY A 95 0.35 -17.72 38.51
C GLY A 95 0.82 -17.01 37.24
N ASP A 96 1.05 -15.70 37.28
CA ASP A 96 1.70 -14.94 36.19
C ASP A 96 3.22 -15.21 36.17
N PRO A 97 3.82 -15.53 35.01
CA PRO A 97 5.26 -15.76 34.86
C PRO A 97 6.17 -14.60 35.28
N LEU A 98 5.66 -13.38 35.39
CA LEU A 98 6.43 -12.23 35.91
C LEU A 98 7.04 -12.51 37.28
N ALA A 99 6.39 -13.33 38.12
CA ALA A 99 6.94 -13.71 39.43
C ALA A 99 8.30 -14.43 39.33
N GLU A 100 8.56 -15.16 38.24
CA GLU A 100 9.84 -15.84 38.01
C GLU A 100 10.94 -14.88 37.50
N GLY A 101 10.53 -13.85 36.75
CA GLY A 101 11.41 -12.84 36.17
C GLY A 101 11.70 -11.64 37.08
N LEU A 102 10.95 -11.46 38.16
CA LEU A 102 11.12 -10.35 39.11
C LEU A 102 12.20 -10.68 40.17
N LYS A 103 13.47 -10.50 39.79
CA LYS A 103 14.63 -10.73 40.66
C LYS A 103 15.64 -9.60 40.53
N PRO A 104 16.39 -9.24 41.59
CA PRO A 104 17.46 -8.24 41.50
C PRO A 104 18.41 -8.51 40.31
N GLY A 105 18.69 -7.47 39.53
CA GLY A 105 19.49 -7.51 38.29
C GLY A 105 18.75 -7.94 37.03
N ALA A 106 17.51 -8.44 37.12
CA ALA A 106 16.76 -8.88 35.96
C ALA A 106 16.32 -7.67 35.10
N PRO A 107 16.40 -7.78 33.75
CA PRO A 107 15.92 -6.72 32.88
C PRO A 107 14.39 -6.74 32.79
N LEU A 108 13.77 -5.56 32.88
CA LEU A 108 12.34 -5.37 32.70
C LEU A 108 12.05 -4.25 31.71
N GLY A 109 11.04 -4.46 30.86
CA GLY A 109 10.42 -3.43 30.05
C GLY A 109 9.06 -3.04 30.62
N PHE A 110 8.71 -1.76 30.57
CA PHE A 110 7.45 -1.23 31.06
C PHE A 110 6.81 -0.37 29.99
N LEU A 111 5.51 -0.58 29.77
CA LEU A 111 4.69 0.31 28.97
C LEU A 111 3.59 0.90 29.86
N GLY A 112 3.78 2.17 30.23
CA GLY A 112 2.73 2.98 30.81
C GLY A 112 1.75 3.39 29.70
N ILE A 113 0.47 3.11 29.87
CA ILE A 113 -0.55 3.36 28.86
C ILE A 113 -1.87 3.79 29.50
N GLU A 114 -2.42 4.88 28.98
CA GLU A 114 -3.72 5.42 29.38
C GLU A 114 -4.67 5.35 28.18
N LEU A 115 -5.60 4.40 28.22
CA LEU A 115 -6.41 4.04 27.06
C LEU A 115 -7.38 5.15 26.64
N HIS A 116 -7.97 5.89 27.59
CA HIS A 116 -8.95 6.93 27.30
C HIS A 116 -8.35 8.18 26.63
N THR A 117 -7.12 8.57 26.98
CA THR A 117 -6.39 9.68 26.32
C THR A 117 -5.47 9.21 25.19
N ARG A 118 -5.28 7.89 25.05
CA ARG A 118 -4.30 7.26 24.16
C ARG A 118 -2.85 7.65 24.48
N ARG A 119 -2.56 8.16 25.68
CA ARG A 119 -1.19 8.50 26.08
C ARG A 119 -0.41 7.23 26.42
N ARG A 120 0.83 7.10 25.92
CA ARG A 120 1.71 6.00 26.30
C ARG A 120 3.18 6.41 26.34
N ASN A 121 3.91 5.84 27.28
CA ASN A 121 5.35 6.00 27.43
C ASN A 121 5.98 4.67 27.81
N ARG A 122 7.22 4.48 27.39
CA ARG A 122 7.99 3.27 27.65
C ARG A 122 9.18 3.57 28.57
N VAL A 123 9.49 2.61 29.42
CA VAL A 123 10.65 2.58 30.30
C VAL A 123 11.26 1.18 30.27
N ASN A 124 12.56 1.07 29.98
CA ASN A 124 13.32 -0.16 30.18
C ASN A 124 14.31 0.06 31.32
N GLY A 125 14.53 -0.97 32.13
CA GLY A 125 15.37 -0.89 33.31
C GLY A 125 15.78 -2.24 33.88
N GLN A 126 16.46 -2.21 35.02
CA GLN A 126 16.86 -3.40 35.76
C GLN A 126 16.27 -3.36 37.16
N VAL A 127 15.78 -4.50 37.64
CA VAL A 127 15.29 -4.64 39.01
C VAL A 127 16.44 -4.36 39.97
N ARG A 128 16.24 -3.42 40.89
CA ARG A 128 17.21 -3.09 41.94
C ARG A 128 16.95 -3.94 43.18
N ASP A 129 15.78 -3.77 43.78
CA ASP A 129 15.37 -4.49 44.99
C ASP A 129 13.99 -5.12 44.81
N VAL A 130 13.76 -6.26 45.47
CA VAL A 130 12.46 -6.93 45.55
C VAL A 130 12.16 -7.22 47.02
N SER A 131 10.94 -6.91 47.44
CA SER A 131 10.45 -7.13 48.79
C SER A 131 8.99 -7.60 48.76
N ASP A 132 8.47 -8.00 49.91
CA ASP A 132 7.05 -8.28 50.06
C ASP A 132 6.18 -7.04 49.75
N GLN A 133 6.66 -5.82 49.98
CA GLN A 133 5.85 -4.62 49.76
C GLN A 133 5.89 -4.11 48.31
N GLY A 134 6.71 -4.71 47.46
CA GLY A 134 6.93 -4.26 46.09
C GLY A 134 8.39 -4.33 45.66
N PHE A 135 8.74 -3.62 44.60
CA PHE A 135 10.07 -3.66 44.00
C PHE A 135 10.50 -2.29 43.45
N SER A 136 11.80 -2.13 43.22
CA SER A 136 12.40 -0.93 42.62
C SER A 136 13.14 -1.27 41.33
N VAL A 137 13.20 -0.32 40.40
CA VAL A 137 13.83 -0.46 39.08
C VAL A 137 14.72 0.72 38.80
N ASP A 138 15.96 0.45 38.42
CA ASP A 138 16.86 1.42 37.83
C ASP A 138 16.54 1.63 36.35
N VAL A 139 16.23 2.87 36.01
CA VAL A 139 15.86 3.27 34.64
C VAL A 139 17.10 3.30 33.77
N ALA A 140 17.08 2.53 32.70
CA ALA A 140 18.13 2.52 31.69
C ALA A 140 17.76 3.36 30.46
N GLN A 141 16.50 3.28 30.04
CA GLN A 141 16.03 3.92 28.81
C GLN A 141 14.56 4.34 28.92
N THR A 142 14.21 5.51 28.41
CA THR A 142 12.84 6.00 28.31
C THR A 142 12.55 6.56 26.93
N VAL A 143 11.33 6.33 26.45
CA VAL A 143 10.88 6.73 25.12
C VAL A 143 9.40 7.12 25.17
N GLY A 144 9.05 8.22 24.50
CA GLY A 144 7.66 8.57 24.23
C GLY A 144 7.18 7.85 22.96
N ASN A 145 6.04 7.17 23.03
CA ASN A 145 5.57 6.32 21.93
C ASN A 145 4.33 6.91 21.24
N CYS A 146 4.20 6.64 19.94
CA CYS A 146 3.12 7.17 19.10
C CYS A 146 1.73 6.65 19.53
N PRO A 147 0.67 7.47 19.65
CA PRO A 147 -0.65 7.02 20.14
C PRO A 147 -1.53 6.30 19.09
N GLN A 148 -1.02 6.10 17.86
CA GLN A 148 -1.83 5.87 16.66
C GLN A 148 -2.88 4.77 16.73
N TYR A 149 -2.65 3.62 17.39
CA TYR A 149 -3.58 2.48 17.31
C TYR A 149 -4.20 2.08 18.66
N ILE A 150 -4.21 2.99 19.63
CA ILE A 150 -4.75 2.72 20.97
C ILE A 150 -6.26 2.97 20.96
N GLN A 151 -7.03 1.96 21.32
CA GLN A 151 -8.49 2.08 21.43
C GLN A 151 -8.88 2.86 22.69
N GLY A 152 -9.85 3.75 22.55
CA GLY A 152 -10.40 4.52 23.66
C GLY A 152 -11.21 3.62 24.58
N ARG A 153 -10.81 3.50 25.85
CA ARG A 153 -11.53 2.73 26.87
C ARG A 153 -11.58 3.45 28.20
N GLU A 154 -12.72 3.37 28.88
CA GLU A 154 -12.86 3.76 30.29
C GLU A 154 -12.65 2.56 31.18
N MET A 155 -12.11 2.79 32.37
CA MET A 155 -11.79 1.76 33.34
C MET A 155 -12.64 1.93 34.60
N ASP A 156 -13.11 0.80 35.13
CA ASP A 156 -13.81 0.69 36.39
C ASP A 156 -13.16 -0.37 37.29
N TRP A 157 -13.08 -0.10 38.60
CA TRP A 157 -12.74 -1.09 39.60
C TRP A 157 -13.99 -1.90 39.95
N VAL A 158 -13.94 -3.22 39.74
CA VAL A 158 -15.06 -4.14 40.08
C VAL A 158 -14.74 -5.04 41.27
N ARG A 159 -13.48 -5.06 41.71
CA ARG A 159 -13.01 -5.71 42.95
C ARG A 159 -12.01 -4.78 43.65
N ASP A 160 -11.68 -5.10 44.90
CA ASP A 160 -10.61 -4.43 45.65
C ASP A 160 -9.29 -4.50 44.87
N SER A 161 -8.51 -3.41 44.90
CA SER A 161 -7.26 -3.29 44.14
C SER A 161 -6.20 -4.32 44.53
N ARG A 162 -6.32 -4.92 45.71
CA ARG A 162 -5.44 -5.95 46.25
C ARG A 162 -5.96 -7.37 46.00
N ASP A 163 -7.21 -7.53 45.54
CA ASP A 163 -7.75 -8.84 45.17
C ASP A 163 -7.28 -9.25 43.76
N LEU A 164 -6.04 -9.75 43.70
CA LEU A 164 -5.39 -10.22 42.48
C LEU A 164 -5.56 -11.73 42.24
N GLN A 165 -6.33 -12.44 43.07
CA GLN A 165 -6.44 -13.89 42.98
C GLN A 165 -7.26 -14.28 41.73
N PRO A 166 -6.69 -15.03 40.76
CA PRO A 166 -7.46 -15.56 39.65
C PRO A 166 -8.47 -16.60 40.13
N ARG A 167 -9.60 -16.69 39.43
CA ARG A 167 -10.64 -17.69 39.69
C ARG A 167 -10.23 -19.08 39.23
N SER A 168 -9.49 -19.17 38.13
CA SER A 168 -8.83 -20.39 37.68
C SER A 168 -7.52 -20.06 36.97
N ARG A 169 -6.65 -21.07 36.89
CA ARG A 169 -5.41 -21.06 36.13
C ARG A 169 -5.38 -22.31 35.27
N GLU A 170 -5.20 -22.13 33.97
CA GLU A 170 -5.16 -23.21 32.98
C GLU A 170 -3.85 -23.09 32.19
N ALA A 171 -3.11 -24.20 32.06
CA ALA A 171 -1.93 -24.26 31.21
C ALA A 171 -2.36 -24.52 29.76
N LEU A 172 -1.69 -23.87 28.81
CA LEU A 172 -1.88 -24.10 27.38
C LEU A 172 -0.57 -24.55 26.74
N SER A 173 -0.64 -25.56 25.89
CA SER A 173 0.41 -25.92 24.93
C SER A 173 0.02 -25.58 23.48
N ALA A 174 -1.25 -25.26 23.26
CA ALA A 174 -1.86 -24.89 21.97
C ALA A 174 -3.06 -23.95 22.21
N LEU A 175 -3.53 -23.29 21.16
CA LEU A 175 -4.71 -22.42 21.15
C LEU A 175 -5.98 -23.28 21.10
N ASP A 176 -6.60 -23.49 22.26
CA ASP A 176 -7.93 -24.08 22.36
C ASP A 176 -9.03 -23.12 21.87
N ALA A 177 -10.30 -23.57 21.86
CA ALA A 177 -11.42 -22.77 21.35
C ALA A 177 -11.60 -21.43 22.10
N PRO A 178 -11.57 -21.35 23.44
CA PRO A 178 -11.65 -20.06 24.14
C PRO A 178 -10.49 -19.11 23.84
N ALA A 179 -9.24 -19.61 23.70
CA ALA A 179 -8.11 -18.77 23.32
C ALA A 179 -8.29 -18.22 21.90
N ARG A 180 -8.70 -19.08 20.95
CA ARG A 180 -8.98 -18.68 19.57
C ARG A 180 -10.06 -17.60 19.51
N GLN A 181 -11.14 -17.75 20.27
CA GLN A 181 -12.21 -16.76 20.33
C GLN A 181 -11.71 -15.39 20.83
N LEU A 182 -10.95 -15.36 21.93
CA LEU A 182 -10.38 -14.12 22.47
C LEU A 182 -9.46 -13.44 21.45
N ILE A 183 -8.56 -14.21 20.82
CA ILE A 183 -7.61 -13.68 19.84
C ILE A 183 -8.33 -13.13 18.60
N SER A 184 -9.30 -13.85 18.06
CA SER A 184 -10.07 -13.41 16.88
C SER A 184 -10.94 -12.18 17.14
N GLN A 185 -11.27 -11.87 18.40
CA GLN A 185 -12.02 -10.67 18.78
C GLN A 185 -11.11 -9.53 19.23
N ALA A 186 -9.83 -9.80 19.47
CA ALA A 186 -8.89 -8.82 19.98
C ALA A 186 -8.71 -7.65 19.00
N ASP A 187 -8.78 -6.44 19.56
CA ASP A 187 -8.35 -5.20 18.90
C ASP A 187 -7.02 -4.67 19.45
N THR A 188 -6.50 -5.33 20.49
CA THR A 188 -5.32 -4.95 21.25
C THR A 188 -4.58 -6.20 21.72
N LEU A 189 -3.25 -6.20 21.59
CA LEU A 189 -2.35 -7.14 22.25
C LEU A 189 -1.09 -6.45 22.72
N PHE A 190 -0.38 -7.09 23.64
CA PHE A 190 0.93 -6.65 24.11
C PHE A 190 1.96 -7.72 23.82
N ILE A 191 3.07 -7.33 23.21
CA ILE A 191 4.17 -8.23 22.88
C ILE A 191 5.39 -7.87 23.72
N ALA A 192 5.90 -8.84 24.45
CA ALA A 192 7.19 -8.79 25.10
C ALA A 192 8.26 -9.42 24.21
N SER A 193 9.40 -8.77 24.12
CA SER A 193 10.57 -9.30 23.41
C SER A 193 11.84 -8.99 24.20
N HIS A 194 12.92 -9.66 23.85
CA HIS A 194 14.21 -9.49 24.51
C HIS A 194 15.30 -9.49 23.45
N ALA A 195 16.41 -8.79 23.71
CA ALA A 195 17.65 -9.05 22.99
C ALA A 195 18.87 -8.94 23.90
N PRO A 196 19.91 -9.77 23.67
CA PRO A 196 21.17 -9.67 24.38
C PRO A 196 21.74 -8.25 24.33
N GLY A 197 21.99 -7.68 25.52
CA GLY A 197 22.53 -6.32 25.66
C GLY A 197 21.53 -5.17 25.47
N ALA A 198 20.29 -5.44 25.07
CA ALA A 198 19.18 -4.48 25.04
C ALA A 198 18.15 -4.70 26.16
N GLY A 199 18.12 -5.92 26.73
CA GLY A 199 17.22 -6.29 27.82
C GLY A 199 15.82 -6.65 27.34
N ALA A 200 14.86 -6.69 28.27
CA ALA A 200 13.47 -6.99 28.00
C ALA A 200 12.70 -5.73 27.58
N ASP A 201 11.63 -5.95 26.81
CA ASP A 201 10.69 -4.94 26.34
C ASP A 201 9.26 -5.46 26.45
N VAL A 202 8.28 -4.55 26.55
CA VAL A 202 6.89 -4.77 26.18
C VAL A 202 6.34 -3.63 25.32
N SER A 203 5.59 -3.98 24.30
CA SER A 203 5.02 -3.04 23.35
C SER A 203 3.56 -3.36 23.03
N HIS A 204 2.75 -2.32 22.83
CA HIS A 204 1.36 -2.44 22.40
C HIS A 204 1.26 -2.56 20.87
N ARG A 205 0.36 -3.44 20.41
CA ARG A 205 -0.13 -3.54 19.02
C ARG A 205 -1.65 -3.47 19.03
N GLY A 206 -2.22 -2.66 18.15
CA GLY A 206 -3.66 -2.49 18.05
C GLY A 206 -4.10 -2.32 16.60
N GLY A 207 -5.34 -2.72 16.34
CA GLY A 207 -5.96 -2.70 15.01
C GLY A 207 -7.48 -2.74 15.15
N ARG A 208 -8.19 -2.95 14.04
CA ARG A 208 -9.62 -3.31 14.10
C ARG A 208 -9.77 -4.67 14.81
N SER A 209 -10.92 -4.93 15.42
CA SER A 209 -11.19 -6.25 16.00
C SER A 209 -10.96 -7.34 14.94
N GLY A 210 -10.21 -8.38 15.31
CA GLY A 210 -9.83 -9.46 14.41
C GLY A 210 -8.63 -9.18 13.52
N PHE A 211 -7.82 -8.15 13.82
CA PHE A 211 -6.57 -7.90 13.10
C PHE A 211 -5.52 -9.01 13.30
N VAL A 212 -5.65 -9.85 14.33
CA VAL A 212 -4.83 -11.05 14.51
C VAL A 212 -5.43 -12.22 13.74
N HIS A 213 -4.69 -12.76 12.76
CA HIS A 213 -5.13 -13.89 11.95
C HIS A 213 -4.59 -15.21 12.51
N ILE A 214 -5.48 -16.10 12.95
CA ILE A 214 -5.09 -17.42 13.43
C ILE A 214 -4.95 -18.35 12.23
N GLU A 215 -3.76 -18.92 12.03
CA GLU A 215 -3.48 -19.85 10.93
C GLU A 215 -3.82 -21.29 11.36
N ASP A 216 -3.44 -21.68 12.58
CA ASP A 216 -3.69 -23.01 13.15
C ASP A 216 -3.70 -22.97 14.69
N ASP A 217 -3.67 -24.14 15.35
CA ASP A 217 -3.72 -24.25 16.81
C ASP A 217 -2.43 -23.78 17.50
N HIS A 218 -1.36 -23.50 16.76
CA HIS A 218 -0.09 -23.03 17.30
C HIS A 218 0.38 -21.72 16.68
N THR A 219 -0.31 -21.21 15.66
CA THR A 219 0.25 -20.12 14.85
C THR A 219 -0.77 -19.02 14.60
N PHE A 220 -0.34 -17.77 14.79
CA PHE A 220 -1.10 -16.60 14.36
C PHE A 220 -0.19 -15.52 13.78
N LEU A 221 -0.76 -14.67 12.94
CA LEU A 221 -0.10 -13.60 12.21
C LEU A 221 -0.66 -12.25 12.66
N VAL A 222 0.24 -11.29 12.86
CA VAL A 222 -0.12 -9.93 13.30
C VAL A 222 0.45 -8.92 12.31
N PRO A 223 -0.39 -8.08 11.68
CA PRO A 223 0.08 -7.03 10.79
C PRO A 223 0.80 -5.96 11.62
N ASP A 224 1.85 -5.40 11.03
CA ASP A 224 2.60 -4.30 11.58
C ASP A 224 2.32 -3.06 10.74
N PHE A 225 1.66 -2.12 11.39
CA PHE A 225 1.26 -0.85 10.80
C PHE A 225 2.35 0.21 11.00
N THR A 226 2.37 1.20 10.12
CA THR A 226 3.29 2.33 10.20
C THR A 226 3.30 2.97 11.60
N GLY A 227 4.48 3.13 12.19
CA GLY A 227 4.69 3.67 13.53
C GLY A 227 5.76 4.77 13.58
N ASN A 228 6.50 4.85 14.68
CA ASN A 228 7.58 5.84 14.88
C ASN A 228 8.95 5.37 14.36
N PHE A 229 9.01 4.21 13.69
CA PHE A 229 10.20 3.65 13.06
C PHE A 229 11.40 3.39 14.01
N LEU A 230 11.19 3.37 15.34
CA LEU A 230 12.25 3.00 16.29
C LEU A 230 12.58 1.51 16.23
N PHE A 231 11.59 0.68 15.87
CA PHE A 231 11.72 -0.76 15.65
C PHE A 231 12.24 -1.59 16.84
N MET A 232 12.03 -1.13 18.07
CA MET A 232 12.51 -1.81 19.28
C MET A 232 12.05 -3.28 19.39
N THR A 233 10.77 -3.56 19.13
CA THR A 233 10.25 -4.94 19.14
C THR A 233 10.87 -5.78 18.02
N LEU A 234 10.88 -5.27 16.79
CA LEU A 234 11.34 -6.00 15.61
C LEU A 234 12.84 -6.22 15.63
N GLY A 235 13.59 -5.21 16.11
CA GLY A 235 15.02 -5.26 16.29
C GLY A 235 15.39 -6.31 17.33
N ASN A 236 14.62 -6.42 18.41
CA ASN A 236 14.77 -7.54 19.36
C ASN A 236 14.54 -8.88 18.65
N LEU A 237 13.42 -9.02 17.93
CA LEU A 237 13.08 -10.27 17.21
C LEU A 237 14.09 -10.67 16.14
N ALA A 238 14.77 -9.70 15.52
CA ALA A 238 15.83 -9.96 14.56
C ALA A 238 17.08 -10.58 15.19
N LEU A 239 17.29 -10.39 16.50
CA LEU A 239 18.43 -10.94 17.25
C LEU A 239 18.05 -12.17 18.07
N ASP A 240 16.82 -12.21 18.60
CA ASP A 240 16.29 -13.31 19.40
C ASP A 240 14.81 -13.49 19.06
N PRO A 241 14.44 -14.59 18.38
CA PRO A 241 13.07 -14.78 17.91
C PRO A 241 12.09 -15.08 19.06
N ARG A 242 12.56 -15.31 20.29
CA ARG A 242 11.66 -15.61 21.40
C ARG A 242 10.83 -14.37 21.78
N ALA A 243 9.55 -14.58 22.05
CA ALA A 243 8.64 -13.53 22.44
C ALA A 243 7.52 -14.04 23.33
N GLY A 244 6.95 -13.11 24.11
CA GLY A 244 5.75 -13.32 24.90
C GLY A 244 4.62 -12.45 24.37
N VAL A 245 3.39 -12.92 24.39
CA VAL A 245 2.21 -12.16 23.97
C VAL A 245 1.14 -12.23 25.05
N LEU A 246 0.55 -11.09 25.37
CA LEU A 246 -0.56 -10.95 26.31
C LEU A 246 -1.79 -10.44 25.58
N PHE A 247 -2.89 -11.17 25.74
CA PHE A 247 -4.24 -10.73 25.46
C PHE A 247 -4.97 -10.50 26.77
N ILE A 248 -5.68 -9.37 26.87
CA ILE A 248 -6.53 -9.02 28.01
C ILE A 248 -7.96 -9.02 27.49
N ASP A 249 -8.82 -9.82 28.11
CA ASP A 249 -10.25 -9.63 27.96
C ASP A 249 -10.68 -8.48 28.87
N PHE A 250 -10.91 -7.33 28.24
CA PHE A 250 -11.27 -6.08 28.90
C PHE A 250 -12.62 -6.15 29.65
N GLU A 251 -13.53 -7.04 29.25
CA GLU A 251 -14.87 -7.17 29.84
C GLU A 251 -14.92 -8.17 30.99
N SER A 252 -14.12 -9.24 30.94
CA SER A 252 -14.08 -10.27 31.97
C SER A 252 -12.89 -10.16 32.93
N GLY A 253 -11.86 -9.38 32.57
CA GLY A 253 -10.60 -9.29 33.31
C GLY A 253 -9.74 -10.55 33.21
N ASP A 254 -10.00 -11.40 32.23
CA ASP A 254 -9.19 -12.58 31.93
C ASP A 254 -7.86 -12.19 31.29
N LEU A 255 -6.82 -12.96 31.59
CA LEU A 255 -5.51 -12.86 30.95
C LEU A 255 -5.22 -14.14 30.17
N LEU A 256 -4.77 -13.98 28.93
CA LEU A 256 -4.15 -15.05 28.15
C LEU A 256 -2.71 -14.61 27.83
N THR A 257 -1.75 -15.19 28.55
CA THR A 257 -0.32 -14.91 28.36
C THR A 257 0.34 -16.12 27.71
N LEU A 258 1.02 -15.90 26.58
CA LEU A 258 1.62 -16.92 25.73
C LEU A 258 3.12 -16.63 25.61
N THR A 259 3.94 -17.67 25.50
CA THR A 259 5.35 -17.58 25.10
C THR A 259 5.60 -18.48 23.90
N GLY A 260 6.56 -18.08 23.08
CA GLY A 260 6.95 -18.84 21.91
C GLY A 260 7.96 -18.09 21.05
N ARG A 261 7.86 -18.24 19.74
CA ARG A 261 8.78 -17.64 18.77
C ARG A 261 8.03 -16.78 17.77
N ALA A 262 8.55 -15.59 17.49
CA ALA A 262 8.05 -14.72 16.45
C ALA A 262 9.08 -14.58 15.32
N GLU A 263 8.63 -14.76 14.09
CA GLU A 263 9.38 -14.44 12.88
C GLU A 263 8.80 -13.20 12.22
N VAL A 264 9.67 -12.33 11.71
CA VAL A 264 9.24 -11.18 10.91
C VAL A 264 9.16 -11.60 9.44
N VAL A 265 8.02 -11.32 8.82
CA VAL A 265 7.81 -11.52 7.39
C VAL A 265 8.46 -10.35 6.65
N TRP A 266 9.53 -10.63 5.90
CA TRP A 266 10.29 -9.60 5.17
C TRP A 266 10.22 -9.70 3.65
N ASP A 267 9.84 -10.86 3.11
CA ASP A 267 9.79 -11.15 1.68
C ASP A 267 8.90 -12.39 1.41
N GLY A 268 8.69 -12.72 0.13
CA GLY A 268 7.93 -13.90 -0.30
C GLY A 268 6.42 -13.67 -0.50
N GLU A 269 5.70 -14.74 -0.83
CA GLU A 269 4.25 -14.70 -1.12
C GLU A 269 3.41 -14.28 0.09
N LEU A 270 3.88 -14.59 1.30
CA LEU A 270 3.23 -14.14 2.52
C LEU A 270 3.26 -12.62 2.64
N LEU A 271 4.40 -11.97 2.33
CA LEU A 271 4.48 -10.51 2.35
C LEU A 271 3.52 -9.89 1.33
N LYS A 272 3.41 -10.43 0.11
CA LYS A 272 2.44 -9.95 -0.87
C LYS A 272 1.01 -10.02 -0.35
N SER A 273 0.69 -11.09 0.38
CA SER A 273 -0.61 -11.26 1.02
C SER A 273 -0.85 -10.24 2.14
N ILE A 274 0.21 -9.87 2.87
CA ILE A 274 0.18 -8.79 3.87
C ILE A 274 0.02 -7.41 3.23
N GLU A 275 0.70 -7.13 2.11
CA GLU A 275 0.61 -5.85 1.41
C GLU A 275 -0.81 -5.58 0.87
N ALA A 276 -1.62 -6.63 0.65
CA ALA A 276 -3.03 -6.49 0.34
C ALA A 276 -3.88 -5.99 1.54
N PHE A 277 -3.41 -6.15 2.77
CA PHE A 277 -4.03 -5.61 3.98
C PHE A 277 -3.74 -4.10 4.09
N GLU A 278 -4.78 -3.26 3.99
CA GLU A 278 -4.58 -1.80 3.98
C GLU A 278 -3.88 -1.32 5.27
N GLY A 279 -2.80 -0.57 5.09
CA GLY A 279 -2.01 0.02 6.17
C GLY A 279 -0.94 -0.90 6.77
N ALA A 280 -0.93 -2.21 6.44
CA ALA A 280 0.13 -3.11 6.87
C ALA A 280 1.35 -2.95 5.97
N GLU A 281 2.52 -2.68 6.56
CA GLU A 281 3.80 -2.62 5.83
C GLU A 281 4.52 -3.97 5.82
N ARG A 282 4.24 -4.78 6.85
CA ARG A 282 4.81 -6.10 7.11
C ARG A 282 3.96 -6.80 8.16
N ALA A 283 4.35 -8.00 8.54
CA ALA A 283 3.73 -8.73 9.64
C ALA A 283 4.79 -9.50 10.44
N TRP A 284 4.38 -10.03 11.57
CA TRP A 284 5.12 -11.05 12.29
C TRP A 284 4.22 -12.23 12.60
N ARG A 285 4.76 -13.43 12.41
CA ARG A 285 4.10 -14.70 12.68
C ARG A 285 4.60 -15.23 14.01
N PHE A 286 3.69 -15.62 14.89
CA PHE A 286 3.99 -16.13 16.22
C PHE A 286 3.60 -17.60 16.33
N HIS A 287 4.56 -18.41 16.77
CA HIS A 287 4.40 -19.82 17.07
C HIS A 287 4.33 -20.02 18.58
N VAL A 288 3.16 -20.42 19.07
CA VAL A 288 2.86 -20.70 20.47
C VAL A 288 3.56 -21.99 20.91
N GLU A 289 4.42 -21.88 21.92
CA GLU A 289 5.07 -23.03 22.56
C GLU A 289 4.37 -23.40 23.88
N SER A 290 3.96 -22.39 24.67
CA SER A 290 3.20 -22.59 25.89
C SER A 290 2.53 -21.31 26.36
N GLY A 291 1.63 -21.40 27.34
CA GLY A 291 0.99 -20.24 27.94
C GLY A 291 0.12 -20.56 29.13
N TRP A 292 -0.50 -19.51 29.66
CA TRP A 292 -1.42 -19.58 30.78
C TRP A 292 -2.66 -18.75 30.49
N ARG A 293 -3.81 -19.29 30.87
CA ARG A 293 -5.05 -18.53 31.01
C ARG A 293 -5.36 -18.35 32.47
N LEU A 294 -5.58 -17.11 32.87
CA LEU A 294 -5.94 -16.71 34.23
C LEU A 294 -7.32 -16.04 34.20
N ARG A 295 -8.34 -16.73 34.73
CA ARG A 295 -9.73 -16.25 34.68
C ARG A 295 -10.02 -15.21 35.75
N ALA A 296 -10.66 -14.12 35.37
CA ALA A 296 -10.98 -12.94 36.15
C ALA A 296 -9.81 -12.54 37.05
N ALA A 297 -8.60 -12.55 36.49
CA ALA A 297 -7.37 -12.27 37.19
C ALA A 297 -7.29 -10.82 37.64
N LEU A 298 -7.83 -9.90 36.83
CA LEU A 298 -7.78 -8.48 37.11
C LEU A 298 -8.96 -8.01 37.96
N PRO A 299 -8.75 -7.05 38.88
CA PRO A 299 -9.81 -6.33 39.59
C PRO A 299 -10.44 -5.21 38.75
N LEU A 300 -9.90 -4.97 37.54
CA LEU A 300 -10.28 -3.91 36.61
C LEU A 300 -11.17 -4.44 35.49
N ARG A 301 -12.14 -3.63 35.04
CA ARG A 301 -12.87 -3.81 33.78
C ARG A 301 -12.75 -2.57 32.93
N TRP A 302 -12.85 -2.75 31.62
CA TRP A 302 -12.81 -1.65 30.69
C TRP A 302 -14.01 -1.68 29.75
N ARG A 303 -14.68 -0.53 29.65
CA ARG A 303 -15.74 -0.30 28.69
C ARG A 303 -15.17 0.37 27.45
N PHE A 304 -15.41 -0.23 26.29
CA PHE A 304 -15.05 0.38 25.01
C PHE A 304 -15.76 1.72 24.83
N ARG A 305 -15.04 2.74 24.35
CA ARG A 305 -15.59 4.04 24.01
C ARG A 305 -15.57 4.32 22.52
N GLU A 306 -14.39 4.28 21.93
CA GLU A 306 -14.19 4.69 20.55
C GLU A 306 -12.96 4.03 19.93
N TRP A 307 -13.07 3.78 18.63
CA TRP A 307 -11.95 3.31 17.83
C TRP A 307 -10.88 4.39 17.71
N SER A 308 -9.62 3.98 17.60
CA SER A 308 -8.60 4.88 17.10
C SER A 308 -8.91 5.27 15.64
N PRO A 309 -8.80 6.56 15.28
CA PRO A 309 -8.90 6.98 13.88
C PRO A 309 -7.93 6.25 12.94
N ASN A 310 -6.72 5.89 13.42
CA ASN A 310 -5.76 5.18 12.56
C ASN A 310 -6.09 3.68 12.44
N SER A 311 -6.83 3.09 13.39
CA SER A 311 -7.33 1.72 13.21
C SER A 311 -8.46 1.67 12.19
N LEU A 312 -9.29 2.72 12.10
CA LEU A 312 -10.41 2.74 11.13
C LEU A 312 -9.97 2.85 9.67
N ILE A 313 -8.75 3.34 9.41
CA ILE A 313 -8.18 3.41 8.05
C ILE A 313 -7.43 2.13 7.65
N THR A 314 -7.23 1.18 8.57
CA THR A 314 -6.63 -0.11 8.23
C THR A 314 -7.68 -1.08 7.68
N GLY A 315 -7.22 -2.02 6.86
CA GLY A 315 -8.08 -3.01 6.24
C GLY A 315 -8.49 -4.13 7.21
N THR A 316 -9.14 -5.15 6.66
CA THR A 316 -9.36 -6.44 7.32
C THR A 316 -8.74 -7.57 6.49
N TRP A 317 -8.60 -8.75 7.09
CA TRP A 317 -8.15 -9.95 6.37
C TRP A 317 -9.12 -10.38 5.28
N GLU A 318 -10.42 -10.15 5.46
CA GLU A 318 -11.44 -10.40 4.44
C GLU A 318 -11.27 -9.44 3.25
N GLU A 319 -11.06 -8.15 3.51
CA GLU A 319 -10.78 -7.16 2.47
C GLU A 319 -9.46 -7.47 1.74
N ALA A 320 -8.42 -7.90 2.46
CA ALA A 320 -7.14 -8.32 1.88
C ALA A 320 -7.32 -9.56 0.97
N ALA A 321 -8.02 -10.59 1.45
CA ALA A 321 -8.31 -11.79 0.65
C ALA A 321 -9.13 -11.45 -0.61
N ALA A 322 -10.12 -10.57 -0.48
CA ALA A 322 -10.93 -10.11 -1.62
C ALA A 322 -10.08 -9.36 -2.67
N ARG A 323 -9.08 -8.57 -2.23
CA ARG A 323 -8.14 -7.88 -3.14
C ARG A 323 -7.23 -8.87 -3.88
N LEU A 324 -6.63 -9.82 -3.16
CA LEU A 324 -5.78 -10.86 -3.77
C LEU A 324 -6.55 -11.68 -4.79
N GLU A 325 -7.80 -12.05 -4.47
CA GLU A 325 -8.67 -12.75 -5.40
C GLU A 325 -9.02 -11.89 -6.62
N ALA A 326 -9.31 -10.60 -6.43
CA ALA A 326 -9.56 -9.68 -7.53
C ALA A 326 -8.34 -9.49 -8.44
N GLU A 327 -7.12 -9.48 -7.88
CA GLU A 327 -5.85 -9.47 -8.63
C GLU A 327 -5.63 -10.78 -9.40
N ARG A 328 -5.87 -11.93 -8.76
CA ARG A 328 -5.77 -13.24 -9.42
C ARG A 328 -6.71 -13.32 -10.63
N LEU A 329 -7.93 -12.81 -10.47
CA LEU A 329 -8.93 -12.78 -11.53
C LEU A 329 -8.68 -11.68 -12.59
N ALA A 330 -7.71 -10.78 -12.40
CA ALA A 330 -7.42 -9.69 -13.35
C ALA A 330 -7.02 -10.18 -14.75
N GLN A 331 -6.56 -11.43 -14.87
CA GLN A 331 -6.22 -12.05 -16.16
C GLN A 331 -7.39 -12.80 -16.80
N THR A 332 -8.55 -12.83 -16.16
CA THR A 332 -9.75 -13.52 -16.64
C THR A 332 -10.81 -12.52 -17.08
N TRP A 333 -11.58 -12.85 -18.12
CA TRP A 333 -12.73 -12.06 -18.53
C TRP A 333 -13.83 -12.21 -17.48
N ARG A 334 -14.08 -11.13 -16.74
CA ARG A 334 -15.09 -11.09 -15.68
C ARG A 334 -16.32 -10.31 -16.15
N PRO A 335 -17.53 -10.67 -15.69
CA PRO A 335 -18.74 -9.92 -15.99
C PRO A 335 -18.82 -8.66 -15.12
N TYR A 336 -19.13 -7.52 -15.74
CA TYR A 336 -19.36 -6.24 -15.10
C TYR A 336 -20.73 -5.71 -15.49
N ARG A 337 -21.54 -5.38 -14.49
CA ARG A 337 -22.87 -4.79 -14.66
C ARG A 337 -22.77 -3.28 -14.80
N VAL A 338 -23.48 -2.72 -15.77
CA VAL A 338 -23.71 -1.28 -15.91
C VAL A 338 -24.68 -0.82 -14.84
N THR A 339 -24.22 -0.02 -13.89
CA THR A 339 -25.04 0.47 -12.77
C THR A 339 -25.55 1.89 -12.98
N ARG A 340 -24.89 2.67 -13.84
CA ARG A 340 -25.30 4.04 -14.15
C ARG A 340 -24.77 4.49 -15.51
N LEU A 341 -25.58 5.25 -16.22
CA LEU A 341 -25.21 5.97 -17.44
C LEU A 341 -25.33 7.48 -17.20
N VAL A 342 -24.37 8.25 -17.72
CA VAL A 342 -24.39 9.73 -17.67
C VAL A 342 -23.89 10.28 -19.01
N ASP A 343 -24.66 11.15 -19.65
CA ASP A 343 -24.19 11.91 -20.81
C ASP A 343 -23.35 13.08 -20.33
N GLU A 344 -22.03 12.99 -20.53
CA GLU A 344 -21.06 13.98 -20.05
C GLU A 344 -20.90 15.14 -21.04
N SER A 345 -21.17 14.88 -22.32
CA SER A 345 -21.26 15.87 -23.40
C SER A 345 -22.08 15.31 -24.56
N ARG A 346 -22.28 16.09 -25.64
CA ARG A 346 -23.00 15.63 -26.84
C ARG A 346 -22.38 14.38 -27.49
N VAL A 347 -21.12 14.07 -27.21
CA VAL A 347 -20.39 12.96 -27.85
C VAL A 347 -19.77 11.97 -26.87
N ILE A 348 -19.76 12.24 -25.56
CA ILE A 348 -19.17 11.38 -24.52
C ILE A 348 -20.22 10.94 -23.52
N ARG A 349 -20.32 9.63 -23.30
CA ARG A 349 -21.16 9.01 -22.27
C ARG A 349 -20.30 8.24 -21.28
N SER A 350 -20.59 8.37 -20.00
CA SER A 350 -20.00 7.61 -18.91
C SER A 350 -20.85 6.39 -18.55
N PHE A 351 -20.16 5.27 -18.31
CA PHE A 351 -20.70 3.98 -17.89
C PHE A 351 -20.06 3.63 -16.55
N ARG A 352 -20.87 3.55 -15.48
CA ARG A 352 -20.42 3.01 -14.19
C ARG A 352 -20.59 1.50 -14.19
N LEU A 353 -19.53 0.82 -13.77
CA LEU A 353 -19.42 -0.63 -13.82
C LEU A 353 -19.11 -1.18 -12.43
N GLN A 354 -19.78 -2.26 -12.07
CA GLN A 354 -19.48 -3.06 -10.88
C GLN A 354 -19.37 -4.54 -11.27
N PRO A 355 -18.50 -5.33 -10.62
CA PRO A 355 -18.43 -6.75 -10.88
C PRO A 355 -19.78 -7.42 -10.64
N ALA A 356 -20.20 -8.29 -11.55
CA ALA A 356 -21.45 -9.02 -11.46
C ALA A 356 -21.27 -10.45 -10.91
N ASP A 357 -20.03 -10.81 -10.56
CA ASP A 357 -19.60 -12.14 -10.09
C ASP A 357 -19.45 -12.23 -8.56
N GLY A 358 -19.75 -11.15 -7.83
CA GLY A 358 -19.65 -11.11 -6.36
C GLY A 358 -18.24 -10.90 -5.82
N HIS A 359 -17.22 -10.80 -6.69
CA HIS A 359 -15.84 -10.52 -6.28
C HIS A 359 -15.55 -9.02 -6.26
N ALA A 360 -14.55 -8.60 -5.47
CA ALA A 360 -14.17 -7.20 -5.35
C ALA A 360 -13.67 -6.60 -6.67
N LEU A 361 -13.67 -5.26 -6.71
CA LEU A 361 -13.03 -4.50 -7.78
C LEU A 361 -11.52 -4.72 -7.73
N PRO A 362 -10.87 -5.00 -8.86
CA PRO A 362 -9.42 -5.07 -8.90
C PRO A 362 -8.81 -3.69 -8.57
N PRO A 363 -7.75 -3.64 -7.75
CA PRO A 363 -7.03 -2.40 -7.52
C PRO A 363 -6.45 -1.87 -8.82
N PHE A 364 -6.35 -0.55 -8.94
CA PHE A 364 -5.79 0.10 -10.12
C PHE A 364 -5.14 1.42 -9.77
N LYS A 365 -4.27 1.90 -10.67
CA LYS A 365 -3.68 3.23 -10.60
C LYS A 365 -4.45 4.18 -11.49
N ALA A 366 -4.63 5.43 -11.03
CA ALA A 366 -5.25 6.47 -11.84
C ALA A 366 -4.56 6.55 -13.22
N GLY A 367 -5.35 6.75 -14.27
CA GLY A 367 -4.88 6.76 -15.67
C GLY A 367 -4.82 5.41 -16.37
N GLN A 368 -4.91 4.28 -15.64
CA GLN A 368 -5.05 2.96 -16.26
C GLN A 368 -6.36 2.82 -17.05
N HIS A 369 -6.38 1.89 -18.02
CA HIS A 369 -7.53 1.55 -18.83
C HIS A 369 -8.06 0.15 -18.50
N LEU A 370 -9.33 -0.06 -18.82
CA LEU A 370 -10.01 -1.34 -18.71
C LEU A 370 -10.15 -1.96 -20.12
N PRO A 371 -9.55 -3.13 -20.38
CA PRO A 371 -9.85 -3.91 -21.58
C PRO A 371 -11.25 -4.51 -21.46
N ILE A 372 -12.13 -4.19 -22.42
CA ILE A 372 -13.48 -4.73 -22.49
C ILE A 372 -13.66 -5.56 -23.76
N ARG A 373 -14.55 -6.55 -23.66
CA ARG A 373 -14.99 -7.40 -24.76
C ARG A 373 -16.45 -7.15 -25.04
N LEU A 374 -16.77 -6.88 -26.30
CA LEU A 374 -18.13 -6.63 -26.77
C LEU A 374 -18.49 -7.58 -27.89
N GLN A 375 -19.77 -7.94 -27.97
CA GLN A 375 -20.33 -8.77 -29.03
C GLN A 375 -21.46 -8.01 -29.75
N PRO A 376 -21.15 -6.99 -30.58
CA PRO A 376 -22.20 -6.12 -31.13
C PRO A 376 -23.11 -6.79 -32.15
N VAL A 377 -22.60 -7.83 -32.83
CA VAL A 377 -23.30 -8.60 -33.87
C VAL A 377 -23.15 -10.07 -33.53
N GLU A 378 -24.28 -10.78 -33.44
CA GLU A 378 -24.29 -12.23 -33.19
C GLU A 378 -23.59 -12.99 -34.33
N GLY A 379 -22.80 -14.01 -34.00
CA GLY A 379 -22.05 -14.82 -34.98
C GLY A 379 -20.78 -14.18 -35.56
N GLN A 380 -20.44 -12.93 -35.21
CA GLN A 380 -19.14 -12.32 -35.57
C GLN A 380 -18.11 -12.48 -34.44
N PRO A 381 -16.80 -12.32 -34.71
CA PRO A 381 -15.80 -12.26 -33.64
C PRO A 381 -16.07 -11.10 -32.67
N PRO A 382 -15.80 -11.26 -31.36
CA PRO A 382 -15.95 -10.18 -30.40
C PRO A 382 -14.97 -9.04 -30.67
N ILE A 383 -15.40 -7.82 -30.36
CA ILE A 383 -14.58 -6.62 -30.48
C ILE A 383 -13.94 -6.30 -29.13
N LEU A 384 -12.61 -6.24 -29.11
CA LEU A 384 -11.84 -5.82 -27.94
C LEU A 384 -11.53 -4.33 -28.00
N ARG A 385 -11.76 -3.60 -26.91
CA ARG A 385 -11.40 -2.18 -26.79
C ARG A 385 -10.86 -1.87 -25.41
N ASN A 386 -9.95 -0.91 -25.35
CA ASN A 386 -9.42 -0.37 -24.10
C ASN A 386 -10.02 1.02 -23.87
N TYR A 387 -10.55 1.26 -22.68
CA TYR A 387 -11.06 2.58 -22.28
C TYR A 387 -10.45 2.98 -20.94
N THR A 388 -9.91 4.20 -20.86
CA THR A 388 -9.37 4.74 -19.61
C THR A 388 -10.43 4.72 -18.50
N ILE A 389 -10.04 4.27 -17.32
CA ILE A 389 -10.85 4.33 -16.11
C ILE A 389 -10.81 5.78 -15.62
N SER A 390 -11.93 6.48 -15.79
CA SER A 390 -12.09 7.91 -15.49
C SER A 390 -12.56 8.20 -14.05
N SER A 391 -12.73 7.18 -13.21
CA SER A 391 -12.86 7.30 -11.76
C SER A 391 -11.48 7.28 -11.08
N ALA A 392 -11.40 7.65 -9.79
CA ALA A 392 -10.19 7.51 -9.00
C ALA A 392 -10.06 6.09 -8.41
N PRO A 393 -8.82 5.63 -8.13
CA PRO A 393 -8.57 4.48 -7.29
C PRO A 393 -9.30 4.59 -5.94
N GLY A 394 -9.84 3.47 -5.46
CA GLY A 394 -10.59 3.40 -4.19
C GLY A 394 -12.06 3.80 -4.27
N GLU A 395 -12.58 4.18 -5.45
CA GLU A 395 -14.03 4.34 -5.64
C GLU A 395 -14.75 2.98 -5.71
N ASP A 396 -16.04 2.99 -5.36
CA ASP A 396 -16.95 1.83 -5.30
C ASP A 396 -17.36 1.24 -6.67
N SER A 397 -16.94 1.89 -7.75
CA SER A 397 -17.31 1.58 -9.13
C SER A 397 -16.25 2.07 -10.11
N LEU A 398 -16.06 1.32 -11.20
CA LEU A 398 -15.24 1.80 -12.32
C LEU A 398 -16.10 2.71 -13.19
N ARG A 399 -15.53 3.82 -13.68
CA ARG A 399 -16.20 4.71 -14.65
C ARG A 399 -15.46 4.69 -15.98
N LEU A 400 -16.05 4.16 -17.03
CA LEU A 400 -15.55 4.33 -18.41
C LEU A 400 -16.26 5.50 -19.06
N SER A 401 -15.53 6.39 -19.72
CA SER A 401 -16.09 7.57 -20.37
C SER A 401 -15.72 7.58 -21.84
N ILE A 402 -16.71 7.36 -22.69
CA ILE A 402 -16.50 6.85 -24.04
C ILE A 402 -17.07 7.83 -25.05
N LYS A 403 -16.22 8.31 -25.96
CA LYS A 403 -16.64 9.08 -27.13
C LYS A 403 -17.29 8.15 -28.17
N ARG A 404 -18.43 8.55 -28.74
CA ARG A 404 -19.07 7.86 -29.87
C ARG A 404 -18.24 8.06 -31.14
N ASP A 405 -17.53 7.01 -31.55
CA ASP A 405 -16.55 7.02 -32.65
C ASP A 405 -16.24 5.57 -33.11
N GLY A 406 -17.00 5.07 -34.09
CA GLY A 406 -16.88 3.71 -34.64
C GLY A 406 -17.84 2.67 -34.05
N LEU A 407 -17.69 1.42 -34.49
CA LEU A 407 -18.67 0.34 -34.23
C LEU A 407 -18.86 0.00 -32.74
N ALA A 408 -17.76 -0.17 -31.99
CA ALA A 408 -17.82 -0.55 -30.58
C ALA A 408 -18.46 0.54 -29.71
N SER A 409 -18.01 1.78 -29.85
CA SER A 409 -18.55 2.91 -29.10
C SER A 409 -19.97 3.27 -29.54
N GLY A 410 -20.33 3.09 -30.81
CA GLY A 410 -21.71 3.17 -31.29
C GLY A 410 -22.61 2.15 -30.58
N HIS A 411 -22.19 0.88 -30.50
CA HIS A 411 -22.94 -0.14 -29.75
C HIS A 411 -23.11 0.23 -28.26
N LEU A 412 -22.05 0.71 -27.60
CA LEU A 412 -22.13 1.16 -26.20
C LEU A 412 -23.11 2.33 -26.01
N HIS A 413 -23.14 3.29 -26.92
CA HIS A 413 -24.04 4.44 -26.83
C HIS A 413 -25.50 4.07 -27.15
N ASP A 414 -25.71 3.22 -28.15
CA ASP A 414 -27.02 3.02 -28.76
C ASP A 414 -27.77 1.81 -28.15
N ARG A 415 -27.06 0.84 -27.55
CA ARG A 415 -27.64 -0.44 -27.11
C ARG A 415 -27.52 -0.73 -25.62
N LEU A 416 -26.45 -0.30 -24.95
CA LEU A 416 -26.27 -0.58 -23.52
C LEU A 416 -27.20 0.27 -22.65
N SER A 417 -27.82 -0.39 -21.68
CA SER A 417 -28.69 0.15 -20.65
C SER A 417 -28.19 -0.20 -19.25
N VAL A 418 -28.71 0.49 -18.23
CA VAL A 418 -28.47 0.10 -16.83
C VAL A 418 -29.02 -1.31 -16.61
N GLY A 419 -28.23 -2.17 -15.97
CA GLY A 419 -28.53 -3.58 -15.74
C GLY A 419 -27.80 -4.52 -16.69
N ASP A 420 -27.40 -4.06 -17.88
CA ASP A 420 -26.67 -4.86 -18.85
C ASP A 420 -25.29 -5.27 -18.32
N VAL A 421 -24.78 -6.38 -18.84
CA VAL A 421 -23.48 -6.94 -18.46
C VAL A 421 -22.54 -6.90 -19.64
N ILE A 422 -21.34 -6.37 -19.42
CA ILE A 422 -20.20 -6.47 -20.34
C ILE A 422 -19.09 -7.28 -19.70
N GLU A 423 -18.16 -7.78 -20.50
CA GLU A 423 -17.00 -8.48 -19.99
C GLU A 423 -15.77 -7.59 -20.00
N ALA A 424 -14.95 -7.68 -18.96
CA ALA A 424 -13.70 -6.95 -18.87
C ALA A 424 -12.59 -7.79 -18.21
N LEU A 425 -11.35 -7.53 -18.62
CA LEU A 425 -10.16 -7.94 -17.88
C LEU A 425 -9.90 -6.97 -16.72
N GLY A 426 -8.90 -7.27 -15.90
CA GLY A 426 -8.39 -6.32 -14.92
C GLY A 426 -7.74 -5.08 -15.57
N PRO A 427 -7.65 -3.96 -14.82
CA PRO A 427 -7.02 -2.72 -15.26
C PRO A 427 -5.58 -2.89 -15.74
N ARG A 428 -5.20 -2.17 -16.80
CA ARG A 428 -3.87 -2.18 -17.42
C ARG A 428 -3.45 -0.76 -17.80
N GLY A 429 -2.17 -0.54 -18.08
CA GLY A 429 -1.66 0.76 -18.49
C GLY A 429 -0.48 1.22 -17.65
N GLN A 430 0.42 1.96 -18.28
CA GLN A 430 1.60 2.56 -17.65
C GLN A 430 1.47 4.08 -17.52
N PHE A 431 0.46 4.70 -18.15
CA PHE A 431 0.18 6.13 -18.02
C PHE A 431 -0.47 6.42 -16.66
N THR A 432 0.39 6.62 -15.66
CA THR A 432 -0.01 6.73 -14.25
C THR A 432 0.66 7.94 -13.61
N LEU A 433 0.09 8.42 -12.50
CA LEU A 433 0.58 9.60 -11.78
C LEU A 433 0.71 9.27 -10.29
N ASP A 434 1.80 9.75 -9.68
CA ASP A 434 1.94 9.79 -8.22
C ASP A 434 1.25 11.04 -7.67
N ALA A 435 0.13 10.85 -6.97
CA ALA A 435 -0.63 11.94 -6.36
C ALA A 435 0.08 12.58 -5.16
N THR A 436 1.05 11.89 -4.57
CA THR A 436 1.79 12.34 -3.38
C THR A 436 3.07 13.10 -3.72
N ALA A 437 3.44 13.19 -5.00
CA ALA A 437 4.62 13.95 -5.41
C ALA A 437 4.52 15.44 -5.03
N HIS A 438 5.67 16.06 -4.75
CA HIS A 438 5.75 17.51 -4.48
C HIS A 438 5.77 18.36 -5.74
N ARG A 439 6.33 17.84 -6.85
CA ARG A 439 6.44 18.57 -8.11
C ARG A 439 5.05 18.88 -8.68
N PRO A 440 4.74 20.12 -9.11
CA PRO A 440 3.47 20.41 -9.76
C PRO A 440 3.19 19.55 -11.00
N ALA A 441 1.92 19.25 -11.25
CA ALA A 441 1.48 18.51 -12.43
C ALA A 441 0.73 19.42 -13.42
N VAL A 442 0.93 19.20 -14.72
CA VAL A 442 0.17 19.82 -15.81
C VAL A 442 -0.55 18.73 -16.58
N LEU A 443 -1.87 18.66 -16.42
CA LEU A 443 -2.75 17.66 -16.99
C LEU A 443 -3.41 18.21 -18.25
N ILE A 444 -2.98 17.76 -19.44
CA ILE A 444 -3.42 18.29 -20.73
C ILE A 444 -4.24 17.23 -21.46
N GLY A 445 -5.54 17.46 -21.57
CA GLY A 445 -6.49 16.54 -22.20
C GLY A 445 -7.23 17.20 -23.37
N ALA A 446 -7.11 16.63 -24.57
CA ALA A 446 -7.83 17.10 -25.76
C ALA A 446 -8.96 16.14 -26.16
N GLY A 447 -10.18 16.66 -26.25
CA GLY A 447 -11.38 15.88 -26.52
C GLY A 447 -11.57 14.78 -25.48
N VAL A 448 -11.70 13.53 -25.95
CA VAL A 448 -11.82 12.35 -25.06
C VAL A 448 -10.54 12.06 -24.27
N GLY A 449 -9.39 12.64 -24.64
CA GLY A 449 -8.15 12.55 -23.85
C GLY A 449 -8.24 13.20 -22.47
N ILE A 450 -9.35 13.85 -22.12
CA ILE A 450 -9.64 14.31 -20.76
C ILE A 450 -9.87 13.16 -19.76
N THR A 451 -10.14 11.94 -20.21
CA THR A 451 -10.50 10.80 -19.34
C THR A 451 -9.39 10.36 -18.36
N PRO A 452 -8.10 10.23 -18.76
CA PRO A 452 -7.04 10.03 -17.77
C PRO A 452 -6.86 11.25 -16.87
N MET A 453 -7.04 12.46 -17.39
CA MET A 453 -6.85 13.70 -16.61
C MET A 453 -7.86 13.83 -15.47
N ILE A 454 -9.13 13.47 -15.69
CA ILE A 454 -10.14 13.47 -14.62
C ILE A 454 -9.87 12.36 -13.59
N SER A 455 -9.37 11.18 -14.03
CA SER A 455 -8.93 10.12 -13.11
C SER A 455 -7.80 10.60 -12.20
N PHE A 456 -6.76 11.22 -12.78
CA PHE A 456 -5.66 11.82 -12.04
C PHE A 456 -6.14 12.88 -11.06
N LEU A 457 -6.98 13.83 -11.51
CA LEU A 457 -7.43 14.92 -10.65
C LEU A 457 -8.27 14.43 -9.47
N ARG A 458 -9.18 13.47 -9.69
CA ARG A 458 -9.96 12.85 -8.61
C ARG A 458 -9.04 12.19 -7.59
N HIS A 459 -8.02 11.46 -8.06
CA HIS A 459 -7.04 10.82 -7.20
C HIS A 459 -6.19 11.82 -6.40
N ILE A 460 -5.69 12.89 -7.05
CA ILE A 460 -4.92 13.96 -6.40
C ILE A 460 -5.73 14.63 -5.28
N VAL A 461 -7.00 14.92 -5.50
CA VAL A 461 -7.86 15.55 -4.49
C VAL A 461 -8.17 14.58 -3.33
N ALA A 462 -8.38 13.29 -3.62
CA ALA A 462 -8.61 12.28 -2.59
C ALA A 462 -7.38 12.09 -1.69
N GLU A 463 -6.18 11.93 -2.29
CA GLU A 463 -4.93 11.80 -1.54
C GLU A 463 -4.54 13.10 -0.82
N GLY A 464 -4.89 14.26 -1.39
CA GLY A 464 -4.72 15.55 -0.73
C GLY A 464 -5.48 15.66 0.59
N PHE A 465 -6.69 15.09 0.64
CA PHE A 465 -7.47 15.00 1.88
C PHE A 465 -6.83 14.00 2.86
N ARG A 466 -6.47 12.80 2.39
CA ARG A 466 -5.85 11.74 3.21
C ARG A 466 -4.53 12.19 3.85
N HIS A 467 -3.69 12.89 3.10
CA HIS A 467 -2.37 13.34 3.55
C HIS A 467 -2.31 14.81 4.02
N ARG A 468 -3.45 15.52 4.05
CA ARG A 468 -3.55 16.95 4.39
C ARG A 468 -2.66 17.86 3.53
N ARG A 469 -2.34 17.46 2.31
CA ARG A 469 -1.54 18.21 1.34
C ARG A 469 -1.88 17.79 -0.08
N THR A 470 -2.50 18.67 -0.85
CA THR A 470 -2.83 18.43 -2.26
C THR A 470 -1.66 18.82 -3.16
N ARG A 471 -1.30 17.96 -4.13
CA ARG A 471 -0.31 18.26 -5.17
C ARG A 471 -0.80 19.41 -6.07
N THR A 472 0.01 20.47 -6.22
CA THR A 472 -0.31 21.59 -7.10
C THR A 472 -0.52 21.11 -8.53
N THR A 473 -1.65 21.47 -9.14
CA THR A 473 -2.05 20.91 -10.45
C THR A 473 -2.71 21.95 -11.34
N HIS A 474 -2.28 22.00 -12.60
CA HIS A 474 -2.95 22.74 -13.67
C HIS A 474 -3.62 21.77 -14.63
N VAL A 475 -4.93 21.92 -14.86
CA VAL A 475 -5.67 21.13 -15.84
C VAL A 475 -5.95 22.00 -17.06
N ILE A 476 -5.54 21.54 -18.23
CA ILE A 476 -5.80 22.20 -19.51
C ILE A 476 -6.71 21.31 -20.32
N GLN A 477 -7.99 21.67 -20.32
CA GLN A 477 -9.04 20.97 -21.05
C GLN A 477 -9.23 21.63 -22.41
N ILE A 478 -9.03 20.85 -23.48
CA ILE A 478 -9.23 21.32 -24.85
C ILE A 478 -10.44 20.62 -25.47
N ALA A 479 -11.37 21.40 -26.00
CA ALA A 479 -12.54 20.92 -26.72
C ALA A 479 -12.82 21.81 -27.93
N HIS A 480 -13.64 21.34 -28.87
CA HIS A 480 -13.98 22.16 -30.04
C HIS A 480 -14.87 23.34 -29.64
N ASP A 481 -15.93 23.04 -28.89
CA ASP A 481 -16.95 23.97 -28.40
C ASP A 481 -17.43 23.51 -27.01
N ALA A 482 -18.39 24.26 -26.44
CA ALA A 482 -18.96 23.96 -25.13
C ALA A 482 -19.84 22.69 -25.10
N GLU A 483 -20.47 22.30 -26.21
CA GLU A 483 -21.38 21.14 -26.25
C GLU A 483 -20.64 19.80 -26.19
N VAL A 484 -19.42 19.75 -26.74
CA VAL A 484 -18.57 18.54 -26.71
C VAL A 484 -17.61 18.51 -25.51
N ARG A 485 -17.62 19.55 -24.67
CA ARG A 485 -16.75 19.69 -23.49
C ARG A 485 -17.28 18.90 -22.29
N ALA A 486 -16.80 17.67 -22.12
CA ALA A 486 -17.18 16.79 -21.00
C ALA A 486 -16.64 17.25 -19.63
N PHE A 487 -17.30 16.88 -18.52
CA PHE A 487 -16.81 17.07 -17.14
C PHE A 487 -16.54 18.50 -16.65
N ALA A 488 -16.99 19.55 -17.35
CA ALA A 488 -16.66 20.93 -16.98
C ALA A 488 -17.06 21.27 -15.53
N ALA A 489 -18.26 20.87 -15.09
CA ALA A 489 -18.73 21.09 -13.72
C ALA A 489 -17.95 20.25 -12.69
N GLU A 490 -17.62 19.00 -13.03
CA GLU A 490 -16.86 18.11 -12.14
C GLU A 490 -15.44 18.63 -11.90
N LEU A 491 -14.75 19.07 -12.95
CA LEU A 491 -13.42 19.67 -12.85
C LEU A 491 -13.42 20.91 -11.93
N GLN A 492 -14.42 21.77 -12.04
CA GLN A 492 -14.54 22.95 -11.17
C GLN A 492 -14.86 22.58 -9.71
N SER A 493 -15.72 21.58 -9.49
CA SER A 493 -16.00 21.06 -8.15
C SER A 493 -14.75 20.48 -7.48
N LEU A 494 -13.95 19.70 -8.21
CA LEU A 494 -12.67 19.18 -7.72
C LEU A 494 -11.66 20.29 -7.42
N ALA A 495 -11.60 21.32 -8.26
CA ALA A 495 -10.75 22.48 -8.02
C ALA A 495 -11.14 23.24 -6.73
N GLY A 496 -12.45 23.41 -6.48
CA GLY A 496 -12.96 24.01 -5.25
C GLY A 496 -12.57 23.22 -3.99
N ARG A 497 -12.60 21.88 -4.05
CA ARG A 497 -12.18 20.99 -2.95
C ARG A 497 -10.68 20.99 -2.69
N ALA A 498 -9.88 21.45 -3.64
CA ALA A 498 -8.42 21.45 -3.55
C ALA A 498 -7.85 22.68 -2.84
N ASN A 499 -8.69 23.56 -2.27
CA ASN A 499 -8.29 24.76 -1.52
C ASN A 499 -7.23 25.62 -2.24
N GLY A 500 -7.39 25.82 -3.55
CA GLY A 500 -6.51 26.65 -4.38
C GLY A 500 -5.30 25.93 -4.99
N ALA A 501 -5.06 24.66 -4.65
CA ALA A 501 -3.96 23.88 -5.23
C ALA A 501 -4.19 23.46 -6.69
N VAL A 502 -5.45 23.49 -7.16
CA VAL A 502 -5.83 23.09 -8.52
C VAL A 502 -6.35 24.30 -9.30
N ARG A 503 -5.88 24.47 -10.54
CA ARG A 503 -6.40 25.46 -11.50
C ARG A 503 -6.87 24.75 -12.77
N VAL A 504 -8.06 25.10 -13.25
CA VAL A 504 -8.66 24.53 -14.46
C VAL A 504 -8.72 25.59 -15.54
N HIS A 505 -8.12 25.30 -16.69
CA HIS A 505 -8.07 26.13 -17.88
C HIS A 505 -8.83 25.44 -19.01
N ALA A 506 -9.68 26.18 -19.70
CA ALA A 506 -10.41 25.70 -20.86
C ALA A 506 -9.85 26.34 -22.14
N VAL A 507 -9.67 25.55 -23.18
CA VAL A 507 -9.30 26.02 -24.52
C VAL A 507 -10.34 25.53 -25.50
N LEU A 508 -11.04 26.47 -26.13
CA LEU A 508 -12.08 26.22 -27.13
C LEU A 508 -11.70 26.85 -28.46
N SER A 509 -12.18 26.28 -29.57
CA SER A 509 -11.85 26.81 -30.90
C SER A 509 -12.40 28.22 -31.12
N ASP A 510 -13.57 28.52 -30.55
CA ASP A 510 -14.25 29.81 -30.63
C ASP A 510 -13.86 30.78 -29.50
N GLY A 511 -13.27 30.30 -28.40
CA GLY A 511 -12.97 31.09 -27.21
C GLY A 511 -14.21 31.44 -26.39
N GLY A 512 -15.18 30.53 -26.28
CA GLY A 512 -16.40 30.70 -25.48
C GLY A 512 -16.17 31.16 -24.03
N ALA A 513 -17.26 31.45 -23.30
CA ALA A 513 -17.20 32.13 -21.99
C ALA A 513 -16.19 31.51 -21.00
N GLY A 514 -15.20 32.30 -20.58
CA GLY A 514 -14.16 31.89 -19.63
C GLY A 514 -13.12 30.91 -20.19
N ALA A 515 -13.11 30.65 -21.49
CA ALA A 515 -12.13 29.82 -22.18
C ALA A 515 -11.19 30.65 -23.06
N SER A 516 -9.95 30.19 -23.19
CA SER A 516 -9.02 30.74 -24.16
C SER A 516 -9.36 30.25 -25.57
N LYS A 517 -9.15 31.10 -26.57
CA LYS A 517 -9.37 30.76 -27.98
C LYS A 517 -8.19 30.02 -28.60
N GLY A 518 -8.46 28.98 -29.39
CA GLY A 518 -7.53 28.43 -30.38
C GLY A 518 -7.51 26.90 -30.46
N PRO A 519 -6.61 26.31 -31.27
CA PRO A 519 -5.86 25.16 -30.80
C PRO A 519 -4.87 25.60 -29.70
N LEU A 520 -4.50 24.70 -28.79
CA LEU A 520 -3.47 24.98 -27.78
C LEU A 520 -2.08 25.01 -28.42
N THR A 521 -1.43 26.18 -28.41
CA THR A 521 -0.02 26.37 -28.80
C THR A 521 0.88 26.49 -27.58
N ILE A 522 2.20 26.43 -27.78
CA ILE A 522 3.17 26.68 -26.69
C ILE A 522 3.05 28.10 -26.13
N ASP A 523 2.80 29.09 -26.96
CA ASP A 523 2.63 30.47 -26.49
C ASP A 523 1.36 30.64 -25.66
N LEU A 524 0.26 29.98 -26.07
CA LEU A 524 -0.94 29.94 -25.24
C LEU A 524 -0.67 29.20 -23.93
N LEU A 525 0.03 28.06 -23.97
CA LEU A 525 0.42 27.31 -22.78
C LEU A 525 1.22 28.17 -21.79
N LYS A 526 2.18 28.97 -22.28
CA LYS A 526 2.97 29.93 -21.47
C LYS A 526 2.10 31.01 -20.83
N SER A 527 1.03 31.44 -21.48
CA SER A 527 0.11 32.42 -20.90
C SER A 527 -0.79 31.83 -19.80
N LEU A 528 -1.02 30.51 -19.82
CA LEU A 528 -1.90 29.82 -18.87
C LEU A 528 -1.15 29.32 -17.63
N LEU A 529 0.15 29.07 -17.76
CA LEU A 529 0.97 28.46 -16.72
C LEU A 529 2.08 29.40 -16.25
N PRO A 530 2.33 29.50 -14.92
CA PRO A 530 3.61 29.98 -14.45
C PRO A 530 4.66 28.90 -14.77
N PHE A 531 5.42 29.06 -15.86
CA PHE A 531 6.42 28.06 -16.23
C PHE A 531 7.49 27.90 -15.15
N ASP A 532 7.64 26.67 -14.64
CA ASP A 532 8.54 26.24 -13.54
C ASP A 532 8.84 24.72 -13.70
N ASP A 533 9.48 24.06 -12.72
CA ASP A 533 9.70 22.59 -12.69
C ASP A 533 8.38 21.82 -12.59
N HIS A 534 7.74 21.57 -13.74
CA HIS A 534 6.50 20.82 -13.87
C HIS A 534 6.71 19.42 -14.44
N GLU A 535 5.78 18.52 -14.11
CA GLU A 535 5.58 17.26 -14.83
C GLU A 535 4.34 17.36 -15.71
N PHE A 536 4.47 17.00 -16.99
CA PHE A 536 3.43 17.14 -18.01
C PHE A 536 2.82 15.79 -18.34
N PHE A 537 1.49 15.75 -18.42
CA PHE A 537 0.70 14.57 -18.80
C PHE A 537 -0.17 14.93 -20.00
N LEU A 538 0.04 14.27 -21.13
CA LEU A 538 -0.57 14.59 -22.41
C LEU A 538 -1.47 13.44 -22.87
N CYS A 539 -2.72 13.72 -23.23
CA CYS A 539 -3.56 12.75 -23.92
C CYS A 539 -4.49 13.44 -24.92
N GLY A 540 -4.49 12.96 -26.17
CA GLY A 540 -5.25 13.58 -27.25
C GLY A 540 -4.87 13.03 -28.63
N PRO A 541 -5.25 13.72 -29.72
CA PRO A 541 -4.88 13.33 -31.08
C PRO A 541 -3.36 13.35 -31.32
N GLY A 542 -2.85 12.40 -32.11
CA GLY A 542 -1.41 12.18 -32.29
C GLY A 542 -0.62 13.42 -32.76
N GLY A 543 -1.11 14.11 -33.81
CA GLY A 543 -0.44 15.33 -34.31
C GLY A 543 -0.42 16.47 -33.29
N PHE A 544 -1.48 16.60 -32.50
CA PHE A 544 -1.57 17.57 -31.40
C PHE A 544 -0.53 17.25 -30.31
N MET A 545 -0.49 15.99 -29.87
CA MET A 545 0.46 15.58 -28.83
C MET A 545 1.91 15.71 -29.30
N GLN A 546 2.21 15.38 -30.56
CA GLN A 546 3.55 15.53 -31.13
C GLN A 546 3.98 17.00 -31.14
N SER A 547 3.11 17.91 -31.60
CA SER A 547 3.42 19.35 -31.63
C SER A 547 3.68 19.93 -30.24
N LEU A 548 2.89 19.54 -29.23
CA LEU A 548 3.11 19.95 -27.85
C LEU A 548 4.39 19.37 -27.26
N TYR A 549 4.64 18.07 -27.50
CA TYR A 549 5.86 17.42 -27.05
C TYR A 549 7.09 18.13 -27.61
N ASP A 550 7.11 18.37 -28.92
CA ASP A 550 8.25 19.04 -29.55
C ASP A 550 8.44 20.44 -28.99
N GLY A 551 7.37 21.20 -28.84
CA GLY A 551 7.42 22.51 -28.22
C GLY A 551 7.91 22.50 -26.76
N LEU A 552 7.50 21.54 -25.94
CA LEU A 552 7.97 21.39 -24.55
C LEU A 552 9.46 21.02 -24.50
N ARG A 553 9.92 20.14 -25.40
CA ARG A 553 11.34 19.79 -25.53
C ARG A 553 12.18 21.00 -25.97
N ASP A 554 11.66 21.83 -26.88
CA ASP A 554 12.34 23.07 -27.30
C ASP A 554 12.43 24.11 -26.17
N LEU A 555 11.55 24.02 -25.16
CA LEU A 555 11.65 24.81 -23.92
C LEU A 555 12.58 24.18 -22.86
N GLY A 556 13.25 23.06 -23.17
CA GLY A 556 14.17 22.39 -22.27
C GLY A 556 13.51 21.47 -21.23
N VAL A 557 12.21 21.19 -21.33
CA VAL A 557 11.55 20.20 -20.45
C VAL A 557 12.12 18.82 -20.77
N ARG A 558 12.68 18.13 -19.77
CA ARG A 558 13.28 16.80 -19.96
C ARG A 558 12.23 15.75 -20.38
N ASP A 559 12.64 14.77 -21.18
CA ASP A 559 11.75 13.73 -21.72
C ASP A 559 11.09 12.88 -20.62
N GLU A 560 11.77 12.66 -19.50
CA GLU A 560 11.22 11.92 -18.35
C GLU A 560 10.16 12.73 -17.57
N ARG A 561 10.04 14.03 -17.86
CA ARG A 561 9.02 14.91 -17.28
C ARG A 561 7.79 15.04 -18.16
N ILE A 562 7.77 14.41 -19.32
CA ILE A 562 6.64 14.44 -20.24
C ILE A 562 6.11 13.02 -20.36
N GLN A 563 4.92 12.77 -19.85
CA GLN A 563 4.19 11.52 -20.02
C GLN A 563 3.09 11.72 -21.06
N ALA A 564 2.88 10.73 -21.93
CA ALA A 564 1.86 10.82 -22.99
C ALA A 564 1.21 9.48 -23.26
N GLU A 565 -0.10 9.49 -23.53
CA GLU A 565 -0.86 8.32 -23.98
C GLU A 565 -1.68 8.62 -25.23
N ALA A 566 -1.54 7.76 -26.25
CA ALA A 566 -2.25 7.84 -27.52
C ALA A 566 -3.38 6.83 -27.61
N PHE A 567 -4.55 7.28 -28.07
CA PHE A 567 -5.68 6.41 -28.36
C PHE A 567 -5.63 5.98 -29.83
N GLY A 568 -5.31 4.70 -30.07
CA GLY A 568 -5.19 4.12 -31.41
C GLY A 568 -3.75 4.07 -31.94
N PRO A 569 -3.56 3.88 -33.27
CA PRO A 569 -2.25 3.79 -33.88
C PRO A 569 -1.60 5.18 -33.97
N GLY A 570 -0.48 5.38 -33.28
CA GLY A 570 0.22 6.65 -33.26
C GLY A 570 1.02 6.85 -31.98
N ALA A 571 2.17 6.19 -31.89
CA ALA A 571 3.12 6.47 -30.81
C ALA A 571 3.78 7.85 -31.01
N LEU A 572 4.08 8.52 -29.90
CA LEU A 572 4.85 9.76 -29.89
C LEU A 572 6.28 9.52 -30.36
N LYS A 573 6.81 10.34 -31.26
CA LYS A 573 8.23 10.30 -31.65
C LYS A 573 9.04 11.10 -30.62
N ARG A 574 9.75 10.39 -29.74
CA ARG A 574 10.53 11.00 -28.64
C ARG A 574 11.95 11.42 -29.06
N ARG A 575 12.40 12.57 -28.52
CA ARG A 575 13.77 13.11 -28.56
C ARG A 575 14.48 12.84 -27.22
N ILE A 576 15.22 11.74 -27.16
CA ILE A 576 15.99 11.33 -25.97
C ILE A 576 17.41 11.90 -26.11
N GLU A 577 17.76 12.88 -25.28
CA GLU A 577 19.11 13.46 -25.23
C GLU A 577 20.01 12.62 -24.33
N GLY A 578 21.25 12.37 -24.75
CA GLY A 578 22.23 11.71 -23.88
C GLY A 578 21.91 10.24 -23.61
N ALA A 579 21.55 9.46 -24.64
CA ALA A 579 21.75 8.01 -24.61
C ALA A 579 23.26 7.70 -24.55
N ALA A 580 23.92 8.08 -23.45
CA ALA A 580 24.97 7.25 -22.90
C ALA A 580 24.31 5.88 -22.76
N ALA A 581 24.84 4.91 -23.49
CA ALA A 581 24.47 3.53 -23.36
C ALA A 581 24.38 3.19 -21.87
N THR A 582 23.16 3.11 -21.34
CA THR A 582 22.92 2.33 -20.13
C THR A 582 23.46 0.94 -20.49
N GLU A 583 24.36 0.41 -19.67
CA GLU A 583 25.25 -0.75 -19.91
C GLU A 583 24.55 -2.09 -20.28
N PHE A 584 23.28 -2.09 -20.68
CA PHE A 584 22.48 -3.29 -20.95
C PHE A 584 21.67 -3.32 -22.26
N THR A 585 21.81 -2.34 -23.16
CA THR A 585 21.20 -2.45 -24.50
C THR A 585 22.27 -2.55 -25.57
N PRO A 586 22.66 -3.77 -26.01
CA PRO A 586 23.37 -3.92 -27.29
C PRO A 586 22.55 -3.27 -28.41
N ALA A 587 23.23 -2.77 -29.43
CA ALA A 587 22.58 -2.20 -30.62
C ALA A 587 21.47 -3.16 -31.10
N PRO A 588 20.27 -2.63 -31.49
CA PRO A 588 19.15 -3.49 -31.86
C PRO A 588 19.58 -4.41 -33.00
N ALA A 589 19.63 -5.71 -32.73
CA ALA A 589 19.97 -6.72 -33.72
C ALA A 589 19.08 -6.54 -34.96
N PRO A 590 19.59 -6.80 -36.18
CA PRO A 590 18.78 -6.77 -37.39
C PRO A 590 17.53 -7.66 -37.26
N ALA A 591 16.50 -7.38 -38.06
CA ALA A 591 15.41 -8.34 -38.18
C ALA A 591 15.96 -9.63 -38.80
N ALA A 592 15.51 -10.80 -38.31
CA ALA A 592 15.91 -12.07 -38.90
C ALA A 592 15.44 -12.15 -40.36
N LYS A 593 16.21 -12.81 -41.23
CA LYS A 593 15.76 -13.09 -42.60
C LYS A 593 14.66 -14.15 -42.61
N GLN A 594 14.80 -15.14 -41.74
CA GLN A 594 13.80 -16.17 -41.42
C GLN A 594 13.98 -16.58 -39.96
N ALA A 595 12.90 -17.03 -39.32
CA ALA A 595 12.95 -17.64 -37.99
C ALA A 595 11.80 -18.64 -37.83
N THR A 596 12.07 -19.80 -37.24
CA THR A 596 11.01 -20.72 -36.77
C THR A 596 10.38 -20.11 -35.53
N VAL A 597 9.09 -19.79 -35.59
CA VAL A 597 8.34 -19.27 -34.44
C VAL A 597 7.43 -20.38 -33.93
N VAL A 598 7.55 -20.68 -32.63
CA VAL A 598 6.75 -21.67 -31.92
C VAL A 598 5.87 -20.95 -30.90
N PHE A 599 4.57 -21.12 -31.06
CA PHE A 599 3.55 -20.68 -30.11
C PHE A 599 3.23 -21.87 -29.18
N THR A 600 3.83 -21.88 -28.00
CA THR A 600 3.95 -23.11 -27.21
C THR A 600 2.65 -23.58 -26.56
N ARG A 601 1.66 -22.71 -26.35
CA ARG A 601 0.35 -23.13 -25.81
C ARG A 601 -0.56 -23.63 -26.90
N SER A 602 -0.50 -23.04 -28.09
CA SER A 602 -1.27 -23.54 -29.25
C SER A 602 -0.63 -24.77 -29.90
N GLY A 603 0.68 -24.97 -29.69
CA GLY A 603 1.47 -26.01 -30.34
C GLY A 603 1.82 -25.70 -31.81
N GLU A 604 1.57 -24.47 -32.26
CA GLU A 604 1.80 -24.06 -33.65
C GLU A 604 3.29 -23.72 -33.86
N ALA A 605 3.91 -24.33 -34.87
CA ALA A 605 5.32 -24.09 -35.22
C ALA A 605 5.42 -23.81 -36.72
N SER A 606 5.81 -22.60 -37.08
CA SER A 606 5.84 -22.14 -38.47
C SER A 606 7.02 -21.20 -38.73
N VAL A 607 7.53 -21.18 -39.97
CA VAL A 607 8.59 -20.27 -40.37
C VAL A 607 8.03 -18.88 -40.65
N TRP A 608 8.56 -17.89 -39.94
CA TRP A 608 8.33 -16.46 -40.17
C TRP A 608 9.42 -15.88 -41.08
N SER A 609 9.05 -14.85 -41.83
CA SER A 609 9.92 -14.04 -42.69
C SER A 609 9.34 -12.62 -42.80
N PRO A 610 10.14 -11.60 -43.18
CA PRO A 610 9.73 -10.19 -43.15
C PRO A 610 8.41 -9.84 -43.87
N GLU A 611 8.03 -10.59 -44.90
CA GLU A 611 6.76 -10.42 -45.63
C GLU A 611 5.51 -10.74 -44.80
N HIS A 612 5.66 -11.49 -43.70
CA HIS A 612 4.56 -11.78 -42.78
C HIS A 612 4.26 -10.64 -41.82
N GLY A 613 5.08 -9.59 -41.80
CA GLY A 613 4.91 -8.45 -40.91
C GLY A 613 5.22 -8.78 -39.44
N SER A 614 4.48 -8.18 -38.53
CA SER A 614 4.64 -8.34 -37.09
C SER A 614 4.32 -9.76 -36.60
N LEU A 615 4.81 -10.13 -35.41
CA LEU A 615 4.47 -11.41 -34.79
C LEU A 615 2.97 -11.57 -34.53
N LEU A 616 2.22 -10.45 -34.37
CA LEU A 616 0.77 -10.47 -34.28
C LEU A 616 0.14 -10.89 -35.62
N GLU A 617 0.51 -10.23 -36.71
CA GLU A 617 -0.02 -10.54 -38.05
C GLU A 617 0.34 -11.98 -38.46
N PHE A 618 1.52 -12.43 -38.09
CA PHE A 618 1.93 -13.82 -38.29
C PHE A 618 1.05 -14.80 -37.50
N ALA A 619 0.81 -14.55 -36.22
CA ALA A 619 -0.07 -15.40 -35.40
C ALA A 619 -1.51 -15.44 -35.97
N GLU A 620 -2.05 -14.28 -36.37
CA GLU A 620 -3.37 -14.18 -37.01
C GLU A 620 -3.42 -14.96 -38.33
N GLY A 621 -2.36 -14.87 -39.15
CA GLY A 621 -2.22 -15.63 -40.39
C GLY A 621 -2.16 -17.14 -40.20
N LYS A 622 -1.86 -17.62 -38.99
CA LYS A 622 -1.91 -19.04 -38.58
C LYS A 622 -3.22 -19.45 -37.92
N GLY A 623 -4.22 -18.56 -37.90
CA GLY A 623 -5.52 -18.82 -37.29
C GLY A 623 -5.53 -18.68 -35.77
N LEU A 624 -4.45 -18.18 -35.16
CA LEU A 624 -4.43 -17.83 -33.75
C LEU A 624 -5.15 -16.50 -33.52
N SER A 625 -5.71 -16.34 -32.31
CA SER A 625 -6.41 -15.11 -31.91
C SER A 625 -5.80 -14.52 -30.64
N PRO A 626 -4.50 -14.12 -30.64
CA PRO A 626 -3.90 -13.44 -29.50
C PRO A 626 -4.69 -12.17 -29.14
N PRO A 627 -4.78 -11.81 -27.85
CA PRO A 627 -5.42 -10.57 -27.45
C PRO A 627 -4.66 -9.36 -28.03
N PHE A 628 -5.34 -8.45 -28.72
CA PHE A 628 -4.74 -7.19 -29.19
C PHE A 628 -5.75 -6.04 -29.15
N SER A 629 -5.26 -4.79 -29.22
CA SER A 629 -6.11 -3.62 -29.40
C SER A 629 -5.48 -2.53 -30.27
N CYS A 630 -4.37 -1.89 -29.85
CA CYS A 630 -3.86 -0.69 -30.51
C CYS A 630 -3.06 -0.95 -31.81
N ARG A 631 -2.53 -2.16 -31.99
CA ARG A 631 -1.58 -2.55 -33.04
C ARG A 631 -0.33 -1.67 -33.19
N ALA A 632 0.01 -0.88 -32.17
CA ALA A 632 1.08 0.11 -32.24
C ALA A 632 2.01 0.13 -31.01
N GLY A 633 1.90 -0.88 -30.13
CA GLY A 633 2.74 -0.96 -28.93
C GLY A 633 2.39 0.01 -27.80
N ASN A 634 1.17 0.56 -27.81
CA ASN A 634 0.71 1.55 -26.81
C ASN A 634 0.00 0.92 -25.61
N CYS A 635 -0.82 -0.10 -25.82
CA CYS A 635 -1.77 -0.58 -24.80
C CYS A 635 -1.33 -1.80 -23.97
N GLY A 636 -0.29 -2.53 -24.39
CA GLY A 636 0.12 -3.76 -23.69
C GLY A 636 -0.81 -4.98 -23.83
N THR A 637 -1.95 -4.89 -24.55
CA THR A 637 -2.90 -6.02 -24.69
C THR A 637 -2.28 -7.26 -25.32
N CYS A 638 -1.41 -7.09 -26.33
CA CYS A 638 -0.70 -8.17 -27.04
C CYS A 638 0.66 -8.54 -26.43
N LEU A 639 0.86 -8.23 -25.15
CA LEU A 639 2.08 -8.62 -24.44
C LEU A 639 2.08 -10.14 -24.24
N THR A 640 3.15 -10.80 -24.67
CA THR A 640 3.39 -12.24 -24.44
C THR A 640 4.78 -12.46 -23.87
N ARG A 641 4.98 -13.58 -23.18
CA ARG A 641 6.27 -13.98 -22.64
C ARG A 641 7.09 -14.66 -23.73
N ILE A 642 8.36 -14.26 -23.83
CA ILE A 642 9.38 -14.93 -24.62
C ILE A 642 9.94 -16.05 -23.76
N GLN A 643 9.77 -17.31 -24.17
CA GLN A 643 10.33 -18.48 -23.50
C GLN A 643 11.77 -18.74 -23.96
N SER A 644 12.04 -18.53 -25.25
CA SER A 644 13.35 -18.66 -25.86
C SER A 644 13.45 -17.77 -27.11
N GLY A 645 14.66 -17.37 -27.51
CA GLY A 645 14.91 -16.51 -28.66
C GLY A 645 14.90 -15.01 -28.36
N ARG A 646 14.92 -14.17 -29.40
CA ARG A 646 14.98 -12.70 -29.29
C ARG A 646 14.03 -12.03 -30.28
N VAL A 647 13.48 -10.90 -29.87
CA VAL A 647 12.64 -10.04 -30.72
C VAL A 647 13.26 -8.66 -30.90
N ARG A 648 12.87 -7.98 -31.97
CA ARG A 648 13.22 -6.62 -32.31
C ARG A 648 11.95 -5.80 -32.44
N TYR A 649 11.97 -4.59 -31.87
CA TYR A 649 10.96 -3.58 -32.14
C TYR A 649 11.31 -2.76 -33.39
N ALA A 650 10.36 -2.57 -34.30
CA ALA A 650 10.56 -1.70 -35.46
C ALA A 650 10.74 -0.22 -35.05
N SER A 651 10.05 0.18 -33.98
CA SER A 651 10.20 1.48 -33.31
C SER A 651 9.97 1.31 -31.80
N PRO A 652 10.61 2.13 -30.93
CA PRO A 652 10.41 2.02 -29.49
C PRO A 652 8.93 2.15 -29.11
N PRO A 653 8.33 1.13 -28.46
CA PRO A 653 6.93 1.19 -28.04
C PRO A 653 6.74 2.16 -26.87
N ALA A 654 5.53 2.71 -26.73
CA ALA A 654 5.18 3.49 -25.53
C ALA A 654 5.05 2.58 -24.30
N TRP A 655 4.54 1.37 -24.48
CA TRP A 655 4.52 0.35 -23.44
C TRP A 655 5.91 -0.28 -23.28
N ARG A 656 6.47 -0.19 -22.08
CA ARG A 656 7.75 -0.83 -21.75
C ARG A 656 7.51 -2.28 -21.31
N ALA A 657 7.81 -3.21 -22.20
CA ALA A 657 7.80 -4.65 -21.90
C ALA A 657 8.98 -5.04 -21.00
N GLY A 658 8.82 -6.08 -20.17
CA GLY A 658 9.91 -6.66 -19.41
C GLY A 658 10.96 -7.35 -20.30
N ALA A 659 12.10 -7.73 -19.72
CA ALA A 659 13.23 -8.30 -20.46
C ALA A 659 12.89 -9.59 -21.25
N ASN A 660 11.92 -10.37 -20.76
CA ASN A 660 11.46 -11.62 -21.37
C ASN A 660 10.02 -11.50 -21.91
N GLU A 661 9.62 -10.31 -22.36
CA GLU A 661 8.28 -10.06 -22.89
C GLU A 661 8.33 -9.30 -24.23
N ALA A 662 7.34 -9.55 -25.08
CA ALA A 662 7.22 -8.92 -26.39
C ALA A 662 5.80 -8.41 -26.64
N LEU A 663 5.67 -7.23 -27.25
CA LEU A 663 4.41 -6.75 -27.81
C LEU A 663 4.27 -7.25 -29.25
N LEU A 664 3.50 -8.30 -29.45
CA LEU A 664 3.36 -8.98 -30.75
C LEU A 664 3.10 -8.03 -31.92
N CYS A 665 2.33 -6.96 -31.71
CA CYS A 665 1.90 -6.05 -32.76
C CYS A 665 2.99 -5.14 -33.35
N CYS A 666 4.14 -5.02 -32.69
CA CYS A 666 5.22 -4.14 -33.15
C CYS A 666 6.60 -4.77 -33.02
N THR A 667 6.64 -6.09 -32.82
CA THR A 667 7.87 -6.89 -32.75
C THR A 667 7.96 -7.88 -33.90
N VAL A 668 9.19 -8.15 -34.31
CA VAL A 668 9.58 -9.21 -35.25
C VAL A 668 10.73 -10.03 -34.64
N PRO A 669 10.99 -11.27 -35.09
CA PRO A 669 12.19 -12.02 -34.68
C PRO A 669 13.50 -11.25 -34.96
N ALA A 670 14.44 -11.33 -34.04
CA ALA A 670 15.76 -10.69 -34.16
C ALA A 670 16.85 -11.67 -34.63
N GLU A 671 17.82 -11.17 -35.39
CA GLU A 671 18.98 -11.94 -35.86
C GLU A 671 19.90 -12.35 -34.68
N GLY A 672 20.49 -13.55 -34.75
CA GLY A 672 21.44 -14.05 -33.75
C GLY A 672 20.82 -14.65 -32.47
N GLY A 673 19.50 -14.85 -32.43
CA GLY A 673 18.78 -15.46 -31.31
C GLY A 673 18.65 -16.99 -31.35
N GLY A 674 19.41 -17.67 -32.21
CA GLY A 674 19.02 -18.98 -32.77
C GLY A 674 17.91 -18.76 -33.80
N GLU A 675 17.85 -19.53 -34.87
CA GLU A 675 16.79 -19.40 -35.90
C GLU A 675 15.40 -19.85 -35.38
N HIS A 676 15.16 -19.71 -34.07
CA HIS A 676 14.07 -20.26 -33.29
C HIS A 676 13.60 -19.24 -32.24
N LEU A 677 12.30 -18.96 -32.19
CA LEU A 677 11.65 -18.06 -31.22
C LEU A 677 10.47 -18.80 -30.59
N GLU A 678 10.45 -18.90 -29.26
CA GLU A 678 9.35 -19.53 -28.51
C GLU A 678 8.56 -18.46 -27.75
N LEU A 679 7.27 -18.40 -28.01
CA LEU A 679 6.34 -17.46 -27.40
C LEU A 679 5.26 -18.23 -26.65
N ASP A 680 4.93 -17.76 -25.44
CA ASP A 680 3.88 -18.31 -24.60
C ASP A 680 2.50 -17.86 -25.10
N LEU A 681 2.08 -18.41 -26.25
CA LEU A 681 0.82 -18.12 -26.92
C LEU A 681 0.09 -19.38 -27.35
#